data_AF-A0A8X6MUA4-F1
#
_entry.id   AF-A0A8X6MUA4-F1
#
_cell.length_a   1.000
_cell.length_b   1.000
_cell.length_c   1.000
_cell.angle_alpha   90.00
_cell.angle_beta   90.00
_cell.angle_gamma   90.00
#
_symmetry.space_group_name_H-M   'P 1'
#
loop_
_entity.id
_entity.type
_entity.pdbx_description
1 polymer ?
#
loop_
_entity_poly.entity_id
_entity_poly.type
_entity_poly.pdbx_seq_one_letter_code
_entity_poly.pdbx_strand_id
1 'polypeptide(L)'
;MENRLQPRLPIFRGYPTVPRPVIPLGLETLYTICRQIYPDQPNPLQVAALVKYWLSGPDPLDYISMYSNPGNPSADIPPHWHYISFGLSDLHGDGRVHDISGVGTPSGFGFELTFRLKREPEERVPPTWPAAIMQALAKYVFQSENILVAGDHVSWHCPLDNSESRIQHMLMCDDPQFGTVPTPFGSVTFIQIVGVCAEELQAAQGWNGPGIIELMKSVKGVGGPWLVTDMRRGETMFELDPSVQDAVDRGIETDGSNLSGVSARCSWQEKKQTTPPVEDSEEADLERGFAQISVQESEQIKATLKKGLIGTKAVLPPIRPNSSNQYYGMDQNEGTSRKESYDSNMNSEIASLEPPELLQTKYFESVHLQFNLEAGTILPLALRGRLKHGRHFTFKSVIGDVAITLVPVSVSGAFVDPERPYAAHGPWLQVLLTDEDIENILEDLVTMNESDAISLPKTFECHGTRCAGEVAAKRDNGVCGVGVAYESKVAGIRMLDQPYMTDLIEANSMGHEPNLIDIYSASWGPTDDGKTVDGPRNATMRAIVQGVNEGRRGLGNIYVWASGDGGADDDCNCDGYAASMWTISINSAINNGENAHYDESCSSTLASTFSNGAKDPHTGVATTDLYGKCTKTHSGTSAAAPEAAGVFALALDAKDVQHLTRPDLQAEILLYDAKVAFLEYEWSGLDQSLFDLSSGCGEWGLGQDMEDCSSKISL
;
A
#
# COMPACT_ATOMS: atom_id res chain seq x y z
N MET A 1 26.88 -69.55 -82.58
CA MET A 1 26.57 -70.23 -81.31
C MET A 1 27.54 -69.71 -80.25
N GLU A 2 27.15 -69.28 -79.06
CA GLU A 2 25.84 -68.75 -78.61
C GLU A 2 25.99 -68.18 -77.19
N ASN A 3 25.00 -67.38 -76.74
CA ASN A 3 24.68 -67.13 -75.33
C ASN A 3 25.76 -66.48 -74.43
N ARG A 4 26.03 -65.18 -74.67
CA ARG A 4 26.11 -64.24 -73.54
C ARG A 4 24.68 -63.90 -73.10
N LEU A 5 24.28 -64.37 -71.92
CA LEU A 5 23.01 -63.98 -71.30
C LEU A 5 23.07 -62.48 -70.93
N GLN A 6 22.14 -61.69 -71.47
CA GLN A 6 21.95 -60.31 -71.03
C GLN A 6 21.38 -60.29 -69.61
N PRO A 7 21.90 -59.45 -68.69
CA PRO A 7 21.22 -59.20 -67.42
C PRO A 7 19.88 -58.52 -67.71
N ARG A 8 18.78 -59.15 -67.29
CA ARG A 8 17.44 -58.56 -67.41
C ARG A 8 17.37 -57.30 -66.54
N LEU A 9 17.15 -56.15 -67.17
CA LEU A 9 16.72 -54.94 -66.46
C LEU A 9 15.44 -55.26 -65.67
N PRO A 10 15.40 -55.03 -64.34
CA PRO A 10 14.13 -55.04 -63.63
C PRO A 10 13.29 -53.88 -64.15
N ILE A 11 12.16 -54.20 -64.79
CA ILE A 11 11.11 -53.21 -65.06
C ILE A 11 10.51 -52.86 -63.71
N PHE A 12 11.06 -51.83 -63.05
CA PHE A 12 10.42 -51.20 -61.92
C PHE A 12 9.13 -50.54 -62.41
N ARG A 13 8.02 -51.28 -62.28
CA ARG A 13 6.68 -50.67 -62.21
C ARG A 13 6.76 -49.56 -61.19
N GLY A 14 6.27 -48.38 -61.55
CA GLY A 14 6.41 -47.18 -60.73
C GLY A 14 5.98 -47.45 -59.30
N TYR A 15 6.89 -47.23 -58.35
CA TYR A 15 6.48 -46.96 -56.99
C TYR A 15 5.50 -45.79 -57.02
N PRO A 16 4.40 -45.81 -56.24
CA PRO A 16 3.68 -44.57 -56.00
C PRO A 16 4.70 -43.56 -55.45
N THR A 17 4.69 -42.35 -56.00
CA THR A 17 5.44 -41.24 -55.42
C THR A 17 5.05 -41.15 -53.96
N VAL A 18 5.99 -41.42 -53.04
CA VAL A 18 5.77 -41.19 -51.62
C VAL A 18 5.31 -39.73 -51.51
N PRO A 19 4.09 -39.46 -51.03
CA PRO A 19 3.63 -38.08 -50.88
C PRO A 19 4.66 -37.35 -50.04
N ARG A 20 5.11 -36.18 -50.49
CA ARG A 20 5.89 -35.30 -49.61
C ARG A 20 5.04 -35.13 -48.34
N PRO A 21 5.61 -35.29 -47.13
CA PRO A 21 4.85 -35.09 -45.91
C PRO A 21 4.19 -33.71 -45.98
N VAL A 22 2.86 -33.69 -45.93
CA VAL A 22 2.10 -32.45 -46.03
C VAL A 22 2.41 -31.65 -44.78
N ILE A 23 3.16 -30.56 -44.95
CA ILE A 23 3.46 -29.65 -43.84
C ILE A 23 2.13 -29.00 -43.44
N PRO A 24 1.76 -28.99 -42.15
CA PRO A 24 0.57 -28.29 -41.67
C PRO A 24 0.62 -26.81 -42.08
N LEU A 25 -0.51 -26.22 -42.48
CA LEU A 25 -0.53 -24.89 -43.08
C LEU A 25 -0.05 -23.79 -42.12
N GLY A 26 -0.39 -23.87 -40.83
CA GLY A 26 0.11 -22.95 -39.81
C GLY A 26 1.62 -23.06 -39.67
N LEU A 27 2.14 -24.29 -39.55
CA LEU A 27 3.58 -24.56 -39.48
C LEU A 27 4.32 -24.10 -40.75
N GLU A 28 3.75 -24.28 -41.94
CA GLU A 28 4.32 -23.79 -43.21
C GLU A 28 4.39 -22.26 -43.27
N THR A 29 3.35 -21.56 -42.78
CA THR A 29 3.36 -20.10 -42.67
C THR A 29 4.48 -19.63 -41.73
N LEU A 30 4.56 -20.17 -40.51
CA LEU A 30 5.58 -19.76 -39.52
C LEU A 30 7.01 -20.09 -40.00
N TYR A 31 7.22 -21.27 -40.61
CA TYR A 31 8.50 -21.61 -41.26
C TYR A 31 8.85 -20.67 -42.41
N THR A 32 7.87 -20.15 -43.14
CA THR A 32 8.12 -19.19 -44.23
C THR A 32 8.64 -17.87 -43.70
N ILE A 33 8.12 -17.37 -42.58
CA ILE A 33 8.64 -16.17 -41.90
C ILE A 33 10.05 -16.44 -41.33
N CYS A 34 10.28 -17.60 -40.72
CA CYS A 34 11.63 -17.98 -40.27
C CYS A 34 12.67 -17.96 -41.41
N ARG A 35 12.30 -18.44 -42.62
CA ARG A 35 13.17 -18.39 -43.81
C ARG A 35 13.37 -16.99 -44.39
N GLN A 36 12.48 -16.03 -44.12
CA GLN A 36 12.69 -14.63 -44.50
C GLN A 36 13.76 -13.97 -43.63
N ILE A 37 13.82 -14.34 -42.34
CA ILE A 37 14.82 -13.84 -41.38
C ILE A 37 16.15 -14.60 -41.51
N TYR A 38 16.10 -15.91 -41.75
CA TYR A 38 17.27 -16.80 -41.89
C TYR A 38 17.33 -17.52 -43.26
N PRO A 39 17.50 -16.78 -44.37
CA PRO A 39 17.48 -17.35 -45.73
C PRO A 39 18.70 -18.26 -46.02
N ASP A 40 19.78 -18.10 -45.26
CA ASP A 40 21.01 -18.90 -45.32
C ASP A 40 20.91 -20.24 -44.56
N GLN A 41 19.89 -20.41 -43.71
CA GLN A 41 19.72 -21.57 -42.83
C GLN A 41 18.38 -22.30 -43.09
N PRO A 42 18.19 -22.89 -44.30
CA PRO A 42 16.91 -23.51 -44.68
C PRO A 42 16.57 -24.80 -43.92
N ASN A 43 17.52 -25.34 -43.12
CA ASN A 43 17.37 -26.52 -42.29
C ASN A 43 18.13 -26.30 -40.96
N PRO A 44 17.56 -25.54 -40.01
CA PRO A 44 18.14 -25.31 -38.68
C PRO A 44 18.23 -26.62 -37.88
N LEU A 45 18.95 -26.61 -36.75
CA LEU A 45 18.76 -27.68 -35.77
C LEU A 45 17.33 -27.55 -35.21
N GLN A 46 16.62 -28.66 -35.11
CA GLN A 46 15.26 -28.68 -34.60
C GLN A 46 15.09 -29.83 -33.61
N VAL A 47 14.60 -29.52 -32.41
CA VAL A 47 14.10 -30.50 -31.45
C VAL A 47 12.62 -30.72 -31.73
N ALA A 48 12.14 -31.95 -31.62
CA ALA A 48 10.73 -32.30 -31.81
C ALA A 48 10.27 -33.21 -30.67
N ALA A 49 9.05 -33.00 -30.17
CA ALA A 49 8.45 -33.91 -29.21
C ALA A 49 8.28 -35.31 -29.85
N LEU A 50 8.89 -36.34 -29.24
CA LEU A 50 8.88 -37.72 -29.75
C LEU A 50 7.48 -38.34 -29.70
N VAL A 51 6.76 -38.10 -28.61
CA VAL A 51 5.33 -38.37 -28.48
C VAL A 51 4.63 -37.02 -28.53
N LYS A 52 3.77 -36.83 -29.53
CA LYS A 52 3.05 -35.57 -29.77
C LYS A 52 1.99 -35.32 -28.70
N TYR A 53 1.69 -34.05 -28.40
CA TYR A 53 0.79 -33.70 -27.31
C TYR A 53 -0.63 -34.27 -27.49
N TRP A 54 -1.18 -34.21 -28.71
CA TRP A 54 -2.47 -34.84 -29.07
C TRP A 54 -2.48 -36.38 -29.02
N LEU A 55 -1.31 -37.01 -28.83
CA LEU A 55 -1.16 -38.45 -28.55
C LEU A 55 -0.87 -38.71 -27.06
N SER A 56 -1.26 -37.77 -26.19
CA SER A 56 -0.99 -37.78 -24.75
C SER A 56 0.51 -37.76 -24.40
N GLY A 57 1.34 -37.16 -25.27
CA GLY A 57 2.72 -36.82 -24.93
C GLY A 57 2.78 -35.73 -23.85
N PRO A 58 3.85 -35.69 -23.04
CA PRO A 58 3.95 -34.71 -21.95
C PRO A 58 4.26 -33.28 -22.43
N ASP A 59 4.78 -33.13 -23.64
CA ASP A 59 5.42 -31.92 -24.15
C ASP A 59 4.52 -31.21 -25.17
N PRO A 60 3.96 -30.01 -24.88
CA PRO A 60 3.01 -29.33 -25.76
C PRO A 60 3.64 -28.72 -27.02
N LEU A 61 4.92 -28.33 -26.97
CA LEU A 61 5.58 -27.77 -28.16
C LEU A 61 6.02 -28.91 -29.08
N ASP A 62 5.48 -28.87 -30.29
CA ASP A 62 5.62 -29.90 -31.29
C ASP A 62 7.03 -29.92 -31.90
N TYR A 63 7.57 -28.72 -32.12
CA TYR A 63 8.91 -28.43 -32.62
C TYR A 63 9.50 -27.20 -31.92
N ILE A 64 10.82 -27.17 -31.79
CA ILE A 64 11.59 -25.98 -31.38
C ILE A 64 12.79 -25.86 -32.33
N SER A 65 12.79 -24.82 -33.16
CA SER A 65 13.85 -24.55 -34.14
C SER A 65 14.94 -23.67 -33.54
N MET A 66 16.20 -23.93 -33.88
CA MET A 66 17.37 -23.30 -33.30
C MET A 66 18.27 -22.73 -34.41
N TYR A 67 18.28 -21.40 -34.56
CA TYR A 67 19.01 -20.67 -35.59
C TYR A 67 20.29 -20.04 -35.04
N SER A 68 21.33 -19.96 -35.87
CA SER A 68 22.54 -19.18 -35.60
C SER A 68 22.33 -17.74 -36.06
N ASN A 69 22.26 -16.79 -35.14
CA ASN A 69 22.24 -15.37 -35.46
C ASN A 69 23.65 -14.77 -35.31
N PRO A 70 24.25 -14.19 -36.36
CA PRO A 70 25.56 -13.56 -36.26
C PRO A 70 25.55 -12.28 -35.40
N GLY A 71 24.38 -11.73 -35.08
CA GLY A 71 24.23 -10.46 -34.40
C GLY A 71 24.61 -9.27 -35.28
N ASN A 72 24.79 -8.11 -34.66
CA ASN A 72 25.27 -6.89 -35.31
C ASN A 72 26.13 -6.09 -34.32
N PRO A 73 27.47 -6.23 -34.37
CA PRO A 73 28.38 -5.50 -33.48
C PRO A 73 28.28 -3.97 -33.58
N SER A 74 27.79 -3.43 -34.71
CA SER A 74 27.63 -1.97 -34.88
C SER A 74 26.41 -1.42 -34.14
N ALA A 75 25.51 -2.30 -33.70
CA ALA A 75 24.30 -1.99 -32.94
C ALA A 75 24.30 -2.66 -31.54
N ASP A 76 25.48 -3.05 -31.05
CA ASP A 76 25.69 -3.74 -29.77
C ASP A 76 24.87 -5.04 -29.58
N ILE A 77 24.60 -5.74 -30.69
CA ILE A 77 23.90 -7.04 -30.69
C ILE A 77 24.95 -8.15 -30.81
N PRO A 78 25.18 -8.97 -29.77
CA PRO A 78 26.15 -10.05 -29.83
C PRO A 78 25.67 -11.22 -30.72
N PRO A 79 26.60 -12.08 -31.22
CA PRO A 79 26.24 -13.35 -31.83
C PRO A 79 25.47 -14.22 -30.82
N HIS A 80 24.39 -14.85 -31.26
CA HIS A 80 23.48 -15.60 -30.39
C HIS A 80 22.78 -16.75 -31.11
N TRP A 81 22.31 -17.71 -30.32
CA TRP A 81 21.36 -18.73 -30.75
C TRP A 81 19.93 -18.19 -30.58
N HIS A 82 19.10 -18.35 -31.60
CA HIS A 82 17.70 -17.95 -31.57
C HIS A 82 16.79 -19.18 -31.63
N TYR A 83 16.03 -19.40 -30.57
CA TYR A 83 15.08 -20.49 -30.40
C TYR A 83 13.68 -19.99 -30.72
N ILE A 84 12.88 -20.78 -31.44
CA ILE A 84 11.50 -20.46 -31.84
C ILE A 84 10.64 -21.71 -31.62
N SER A 85 9.56 -21.60 -30.86
CA SER A 85 8.62 -22.70 -30.64
C SER A 85 7.56 -22.82 -31.73
N PHE A 86 6.96 -24.01 -31.80
CA PHE A 86 5.79 -24.31 -32.63
C PHE A 86 4.90 -25.27 -31.83
N GLY A 87 3.71 -24.83 -31.42
CA GLY A 87 2.70 -25.64 -30.74
C GLY A 87 1.73 -24.86 -29.84
N LEU A 88 2.09 -23.64 -29.43
CA LEU A 88 1.17 -22.73 -28.71
C LEU A 88 0.12 -22.13 -29.67
N SER A 89 0.53 -21.89 -30.91
CA SER A 89 -0.37 -21.57 -32.02
C SER A 89 -1.04 -22.82 -32.61
N ASP A 90 -2.16 -22.64 -33.32
CA ASP A 90 -2.74 -23.74 -34.08
C ASP A 90 -1.93 -24.00 -35.35
N LEU A 91 -1.09 -25.04 -35.30
CA LEU A 91 -0.31 -25.48 -36.44
C LEU A 91 -1.16 -26.17 -37.52
N HIS A 92 -2.32 -26.74 -37.17
CA HIS A 92 -2.99 -27.79 -37.93
C HIS A 92 -4.38 -27.43 -38.46
N GLY A 93 -5.21 -26.68 -37.71
CA GLY A 93 -6.55 -26.27 -38.15
C GLY A 93 -7.63 -27.34 -38.10
N ASP A 94 -7.41 -28.46 -37.40
CA ASP A 94 -8.26 -29.65 -37.44
C ASP A 94 -8.82 -30.10 -36.08
N GLY A 95 -8.70 -29.27 -35.03
CA GLY A 95 -9.28 -29.54 -33.72
C GLY A 95 -8.52 -30.57 -32.87
N ARG A 96 -7.28 -30.92 -33.24
CA ARG A 96 -6.51 -31.97 -32.55
C ARG A 96 -5.86 -31.57 -31.22
N VAL A 97 -5.66 -30.27 -31.00
CA VAL A 97 -5.07 -29.67 -29.79
C VAL A 97 -5.84 -28.41 -29.43
N HIS A 98 -5.90 -27.47 -30.38
CA HIS A 98 -6.59 -26.19 -30.27
C HIS A 98 -7.97 -26.27 -30.91
N ASP A 99 -8.92 -25.48 -30.39
CA ASP A 99 -10.23 -25.31 -31.02
C ASP A 99 -10.12 -24.60 -32.38
N ILE A 100 -10.97 -25.02 -33.33
CA ILE A 100 -10.91 -24.56 -34.71
C ILE A 100 -11.27 -23.07 -34.78
N SER A 101 -10.25 -22.26 -35.00
CA SER A 101 -10.27 -20.80 -35.07
C SER A 101 -10.17 -20.31 -36.52
N GLY A 102 -10.44 -19.01 -36.75
CA GLY A 102 -10.60 -18.44 -38.08
C GLY A 102 -9.78 -17.16 -38.31
N VAL A 103 -9.78 -16.69 -39.55
CA VAL A 103 -9.12 -15.42 -39.90
C VAL A 103 -9.81 -14.27 -39.16
N GLY A 104 -9.10 -13.66 -38.21
CA GLY A 104 -9.60 -12.57 -37.35
C GLY A 104 -9.56 -12.89 -35.85
N THR A 105 -9.35 -14.15 -35.46
CA THR A 105 -9.09 -14.54 -34.07
C THR A 105 -7.59 -14.78 -33.82
N PRO A 106 -7.11 -14.88 -32.57
CA PRO A 106 -5.83 -15.56 -32.30
C PRO A 106 -5.85 -17.00 -32.84
N SER A 107 -4.70 -17.51 -33.27
CA SER A 107 -4.51 -18.92 -33.64
C SER A 107 -4.02 -19.70 -32.42
N GLY A 108 -4.80 -20.67 -31.93
CA GLY A 108 -4.51 -21.32 -30.64
C GLY A 108 -4.46 -20.28 -29.51
N PHE A 109 -3.39 -20.27 -28.73
CA PHE A 109 -3.15 -19.22 -27.72
C PHE A 109 -2.77 -17.85 -28.31
N GLY A 110 -2.57 -17.75 -29.63
CA GLY A 110 -2.30 -16.49 -30.33
C GLY A 110 -0.84 -16.04 -30.36
N PHE A 111 0.07 -16.81 -29.78
CA PHE A 111 1.51 -16.52 -29.77
C PHE A 111 2.38 -17.78 -29.85
N GLU A 112 3.66 -17.59 -30.18
CA GLU A 112 4.73 -18.56 -29.96
C GLU A 112 5.84 -17.94 -29.10
N LEU A 113 6.62 -18.77 -28.42
CA LEU A 113 7.76 -18.34 -27.62
C LEU A 113 9.02 -18.25 -28.49
N THR A 114 9.83 -17.21 -28.24
CA THR A 114 11.22 -17.15 -28.70
C THR A 114 12.19 -17.01 -27.54
N PHE A 115 13.47 -17.31 -27.76
CA PHE A 115 14.54 -17.08 -26.78
C PHE A 115 15.84 -16.77 -27.50
N ARG A 116 16.62 -15.81 -26.97
CA ARG A 116 17.93 -15.41 -27.53
C ARG A 116 19.02 -15.66 -26.49
N LEU A 117 19.86 -16.66 -26.75
CA LEU A 117 20.98 -17.04 -25.89
C LEU A 117 22.30 -16.59 -26.52
N LYS A 118 23.08 -15.78 -25.82
CA LYS A 118 24.42 -15.37 -26.27
C LYS A 118 25.26 -16.59 -26.63
N ARG A 119 25.87 -16.59 -27.82
CA ARG A 119 26.69 -17.70 -28.31
C ARG A 119 28.11 -17.58 -27.80
N GLU A 120 28.61 -18.65 -27.18
CA GLU A 120 29.98 -18.71 -26.71
C GLU A 120 30.99 -18.92 -27.85
N PRO A 121 32.23 -18.40 -27.79
CA PRO A 121 33.18 -18.47 -28.90
C PRO A 121 33.55 -19.89 -29.36
N GLU A 122 33.42 -20.88 -28.47
CA GLU A 122 33.71 -22.29 -28.75
C GLU A 122 32.50 -23.08 -29.27
N GLU A 123 31.28 -22.54 -29.13
CA GLU A 123 30.04 -23.22 -29.51
C GLU A 123 29.82 -23.22 -31.03
N ARG A 124 29.66 -24.43 -31.58
CA ARG A 124 29.35 -24.65 -33.01
C ARG A 124 27.92 -25.14 -33.26
N VAL A 125 27.22 -25.52 -32.20
CA VAL A 125 25.88 -26.11 -32.22
C VAL A 125 25.11 -25.47 -31.05
N PRO A 126 23.84 -25.05 -31.24
CA PRO A 126 23.06 -24.46 -30.16
C PRO A 126 22.84 -25.48 -29.03
N PRO A 127 23.01 -25.09 -27.76
CA PRO A 127 22.67 -25.96 -26.64
C PRO A 127 21.16 -26.21 -26.59
N THR A 128 20.76 -27.42 -26.17
CA THR A 128 19.35 -27.84 -26.22
C THR A 128 18.56 -27.58 -24.95
N TRP A 129 19.19 -27.11 -23.85
CA TRP A 129 18.49 -26.86 -22.59
C TRP A 129 17.36 -25.81 -22.68
N PRO A 130 17.40 -24.75 -23.52
CA PRO A 130 16.30 -23.79 -23.58
C PRO A 130 14.98 -24.42 -24.04
N ALA A 131 15.05 -25.52 -24.81
CA ALA A 131 13.87 -26.29 -25.19
C ALA A 131 13.11 -26.83 -23.97
N ALA A 132 13.80 -27.19 -22.88
CA ALA A 132 13.15 -27.67 -21.67
C ALA A 132 12.34 -26.57 -20.96
N ILE A 133 12.84 -25.33 -20.95
CA ILE A 133 12.13 -24.18 -20.36
C ILE A 133 10.93 -23.80 -21.22
N MET A 134 11.11 -23.70 -22.54
CA MET A 134 10.01 -23.38 -23.46
C MET A 134 8.88 -24.44 -23.33
N GLN A 135 9.22 -25.72 -23.19
CA GLN A 135 8.24 -26.78 -22.90
C GLN A 135 7.56 -26.62 -21.54
N ALA A 136 8.28 -26.16 -20.52
CA ALA A 136 7.72 -25.97 -19.18
C ALA A 136 6.80 -24.74 -19.09
N LEU A 137 7.17 -23.63 -19.75
CA LEU A 137 6.28 -22.48 -19.94
C LEU A 137 5.04 -22.86 -20.75
N ALA A 138 5.20 -23.62 -21.83
CA ALA A 138 4.07 -24.12 -22.60
C ALA A 138 3.16 -25.02 -21.74
N LYS A 139 3.71 -25.92 -20.91
CA LYS A 139 2.91 -26.71 -19.95
C LYS A 139 2.11 -25.82 -19.00
N TYR A 140 2.70 -24.74 -18.48
CA TYR A 140 1.99 -23.78 -17.65
C TYR A 140 0.81 -23.11 -18.39
N VAL A 141 1.03 -22.64 -19.63
CA VAL A 141 -0.03 -22.02 -20.46
C VAL A 141 -1.15 -23.03 -20.74
N PHE A 142 -0.82 -24.25 -21.16
CA PHE A 142 -1.79 -25.32 -21.43
C PHE A 142 -2.52 -25.84 -20.18
N GLN A 143 -1.99 -25.64 -18.96
CA GLN A 143 -2.62 -26.07 -17.70
C GLN A 143 -3.45 -24.99 -17.03
N SER A 144 -3.09 -23.72 -17.22
CA SER A 144 -3.74 -22.57 -16.58
C SER A 144 -4.67 -21.79 -17.50
N GLU A 145 -4.58 -22.02 -18.82
CA GLU A 145 -5.24 -21.25 -19.89
C GLU A 145 -4.84 -19.76 -19.94
N ASN A 146 -3.88 -19.33 -19.10
CA ASN A 146 -3.32 -17.98 -19.11
C ASN A 146 -2.31 -17.81 -20.24
N ILE A 147 -2.55 -16.84 -21.12
CA ILE A 147 -1.58 -16.40 -22.13
C ILE A 147 -0.45 -15.56 -21.51
N LEU A 148 0.70 -15.51 -22.18
CA LEU A 148 1.81 -14.63 -21.84
C LEU A 148 1.83 -13.45 -22.82
N VAL A 149 2.01 -12.23 -22.32
CA VAL A 149 2.08 -11.00 -23.11
C VAL A 149 3.35 -10.21 -22.83
N ALA A 150 3.70 -9.27 -23.72
CA ALA A 150 4.84 -8.39 -23.51
C ALA A 150 4.63 -7.51 -22.26
N GLY A 151 5.61 -7.52 -21.35
CA GLY A 151 5.55 -6.90 -20.03
C GLY A 151 5.29 -7.88 -18.87
N ASP A 152 4.91 -9.12 -19.15
CA ASP A 152 4.77 -10.16 -18.11
C ASP A 152 6.12 -10.60 -17.53
N HIS A 153 6.05 -11.18 -16.33
CA HIS A 153 7.19 -11.79 -15.65
C HIS A 153 6.85 -13.21 -15.17
N VAL A 154 7.86 -14.08 -15.14
CA VAL A 154 7.73 -15.44 -14.62
C VAL A 154 8.81 -15.68 -13.57
N SER A 155 8.35 -15.84 -12.33
CA SER A 155 9.18 -16.18 -11.17
C SER A 155 9.59 -17.64 -11.23
N TRP A 156 10.86 -17.91 -11.55
CA TRP A 156 11.35 -19.27 -11.79
C TRP A 156 12.23 -19.83 -10.63
N HIS A 157 12.94 -18.96 -9.91
CA HIS A 157 13.66 -19.28 -8.65
C HIS A 157 14.75 -20.37 -8.75
N CYS A 158 15.23 -20.67 -9.96
CA CYS A 158 16.43 -21.48 -10.16
C CYS A 158 17.16 -21.05 -11.44
N PRO A 159 18.48 -21.32 -11.57
CA PRO A 159 19.23 -20.99 -12.78
C PRO A 159 18.62 -21.65 -14.01
N LEU A 160 18.32 -20.86 -15.05
CA LEU A 160 17.54 -21.32 -16.20
C LEU A 160 18.15 -22.57 -16.88
N ASP A 161 19.47 -22.60 -17.00
CA ASP A 161 20.24 -23.70 -17.60
C ASP A 161 20.60 -24.83 -16.62
N ASN A 162 20.15 -24.75 -15.36
CA ASN A 162 20.56 -25.59 -14.23
C ASN A 162 22.08 -25.51 -13.90
N SER A 163 22.72 -24.38 -14.22
CA SER A 163 24.08 -24.06 -13.74
C SER A 163 24.05 -23.33 -12.38
N GLU A 164 25.11 -22.61 -12.04
CA GLU A 164 25.21 -21.69 -10.88
C GLU A 164 24.97 -20.22 -11.31
N SER A 165 24.22 -19.99 -12.39
CA SER A 165 23.96 -18.64 -12.92
C SER A 165 23.11 -17.77 -11.97
N ARG A 166 23.38 -16.45 -11.97
CA ARG A 166 22.52 -15.43 -11.33
C ARG A 166 21.21 -15.19 -12.09
N ILE A 167 21.12 -15.65 -13.35
CA ILE A 167 19.91 -15.58 -14.18
C ILE A 167 18.92 -16.67 -13.74
N GLN A 168 17.92 -16.28 -12.96
CA GLN A 168 17.02 -17.21 -12.25
C GLN A 168 15.53 -16.96 -12.49
N HIS A 169 15.20 -15.97 -13.33
CA HIS A 169 13.83 -15.52 -13.59
C HIS A 169 13.69 -15.08 -15.06
N MET A 170 12.46 -14.83 -15.51
CA MET A 170 12.18 -14.45 -16.89
C MET A 170 11.25 -13.23 -16.97
N LEU A 171 11.53 -12.32 -17.91
CA LEU A 171 10.58 -11.33 -18.42
C LEU A 171 10.14 -11.71 -19.83
N MET A 172 8.97 -11.23 -20.24
CA MET A 172 8.39 -11.45 -21.56
C MET A 172 8.37 -10.14 -22.34
N CYS A 173 8.89 -10.12 -23.57
CA CYS A 173 8.78 -8.96 -24.46
C CYS A 173 8.38 -9.40 -25.88
N ASP A 174 7.96 -8.46 -26.73
CA ASP A 174 7.82 -8.74 -28.16
C ASP A 174 9.20 -9.07 -28.76
N ASP A 175 9.26 -10.05 -29.67
CA ASP A 175 10.50 -10.36 -30.38
C ASP A 175 10.89 -9.22 -31.35
N PRO A 176 12.13 -8.71 -31.31
CA PRO A 176 12.55 -7.53 -32.07
C PRO A 176 12.70 -7.77 -33.59
N GLN A 177 12.58 -9.01 -34.06
CA GLN A 177 12.64 -9.38 -35.48
C GLN A 177 11.33 -9.95 -36.03
N PHE A 178 10.45 -10.50 -35.18
CA PHE A 178 9.17 -11.07 -35.57
C PHE A 178 8.00 -10.14 -35.19
N GLY A 179 7.23 -9.70 -36.18
CA GLY A 179 5.93 -9.06 -35.95
C GLY A 179 4.77 -10.07 -35.88
N THR A 180 3.55 -9.58 -35.70
CA THR A 180 2.32 -10.40 -35.79
C THR A 180 2.17 -11.03 -37.18
N VAL A 181 2.11 -12.36 -37.24
CA VAL A 181 1.96 -13.13 -38.48
C VAL A 181 0.51 -13.59 -38.64
N PRO A 182 -0.17 -13.25 -39.75
CA PRO A 182 -1.47 -13.83 -40.08
C PRO A 182 -1.28 -15.24 -40.64
N THR A 183 -1.88 -16.23 -39.98
CA THR A 183 -1.98 -17.61 -40.47
C THR A 183 -3.40 -17.92 -40.96
N PRO A 184 -3.63 -19.03 -41.69
CA PRO A 184 -4.98 -19.45 -42.07
C PRO A 184 -5.93 -19.71 -40.89
N PHE A 185 -5.39 -19.90 -39.68
CA PHE A 185 -6.13 -20.27 -38.46
C PHE A 185 -6.18 -19.13 -37.43
N GLY A 186 -5.71 -17.93 -37.79
CA GLY A 186 -5.68 -16.76 -36.90
C GLY A 186 -4.31 -16.06 -36.86
N SER A 187 -4.21 -15.03 -36.04
CA SER A 187 -2.96 -14.29 -35.82
C SER A 187 -2.04 -14.98 -34.79
N VAL A 188 -0.73 -14.87 -35.01
CA VAL A 188 0.33 -15.36 -34.11
C VAL A 188 1.34 -14.23 -33.86
N THR A 189 1.53 -13.83 -32.60
CA THR A 189 2.65 -12.98 -32.16
C THR A 189 3.84 -13.82 -31.69
N PHE A 190 4.99 -13.19 -31.43
CA PHE A 190 6.19 -13.86 -30.96
C PHE A 190 6.66 -13.18 -29.66
N ILE A 191 6.59 -13.92 -28.56
CA ILE A 191 6.95 -13.45 -27.23
C ILE A 191 8.33 -13.99 -26.88
N GLN A 192 9.31 -13.10 -26.85
CA GLN A 192 10.68 -13.40 -26.46
C GLN A 192 10.79 -13.51 -24.93
N ILE A 193 11.34 -14.64 -24.48
CA ILE A 193 11.81 -14.86 -23.12
C ILE A 193 13.13 -14.09 -22.94
N VAL A 194 13.23 -13.31 -21.87
CA VAL A 194 14.44 -12.59 -21.45
C VAL A 194 14.81 -13.05 -20.05
N GLY A 195 15.98 -13.66 -19.88
CA GLY A 195 16.47 -14.09 -18.57
C GLY A 195 16.95 -12.92 -17.72
N VAL A 196 16.48 -12.84 -16.47
CA VAL A 196 16.81 -11.76 -15.51
C VAL A 196 17.28 -12.29 -14.16
N CYS A 197 17.95 -11.42 -13.40
CA CYS A 197 18.32 -11.65 -12.00
C CYS A 197 17.11 -11.46 -11.06
N ALA A 198 17.24 -11.85 -9.80
CA ALA A 198 16.17 -11.72 -8.81
C ALA A 198 15.82 -10.25 -8.50
N GLU A 199 16.83 -9.39 -8.45
CA GLU A 199 16.72 -7.95 -8.21
C GLU A 199 16.00 -7.23 -9.37
N GLU A 200 16.26 -7.65 -10.60
CA GLU A 200 15.60 -7.15 -11.82
C GLU A 200 14.13 -7.60 -11.90
N LEU A 201 13.83 -8.83 -11.47
CA LEU A 201 12.45 -9.28 -11.31
C LEU A 201 11.72 -8.46 -10.23
N GLN A 202 12.35 -8.23 -9.08
CA GLN A 202 11.78 -7.43 -7.99
C GLN A 202 11.46 -6.00 -8.47
N ALA A 203 12.33 -5.39 -9.27
CA ALA A 203 12.08 -4.09 -9.88
C ALA A 203 10.95 -4.12 -10.93
N ALA A 204 10.82 -5.20 -11.72
CA ALA A 204 9.72 -5.37 -12.67
C ALA A 204 8.36 -5.58 -11.97
N GLN A 205 8.37 -6.21 -10.81
CA GLN A 205 7.20 -6.36 -9.93
C GLN A 205 6.86 -5.03 -9.24
N GLY A 206 7.87 -4.31 -8.74
CA GLY A 206 7.72 -3.03 -8.05
C GLY A 206 7.26 -1.89 -8.95
N TRP A 207 7.81 -1.77 -10.17
CA TRP A 207 7.40 -0.79 -11.17
C TRP A 207 6.46 -1.44 -12.20
N ASN A 208 6.98 -1.81 -13.36
CA ASN A 208 6.33 -2.62 -14.38
C ASN A 208 7.37 -3.28 -15.31
N GLY A 209 7.00 -4.40 -15.94
CA GLY A 209 7.88 -5.13 -16.86
C GLY A 209 8.35 -4.31 -18.09
N PRO A 210 7.48 -3.59 -18.81
CA PRO A 210 7.87 -2.81 -19.99
C PRO A 210 8.97 -1.75 -19.71
N GLY A 211 8.88 -1.06 -18.57
CA GLY A 211 9.87 -0.07 -18.15
C GLY A 211 11.24 -0.68 -17.87
N ILE A 212 11.28 -1.81 -17.13
CA ILE A 212 12.53 -2.58 -16.92
C ILE A 212 13.09 -3.09 -18.25
N ILE A 213 12.24 -3.56 -19.16
CA ILE A 213 12.63 -4.02 -20.50
C ILE A 213 13.28 -2.91 -21.32
N GLU A 214 12.82 -1.66 -21.25
CA GLU A 214 13.50 -0.52 -21.89
C GLU A 214 14.84 -0.18 -21.22
N LEU A 215 14.93 -0.21 -19.89
CA LEU A 215 16.20 -0.01 -19.19
C LEU A 215 17.22 -1.11 -19.55
N MET A 216 16.78 -2.37 -19.68
CA MET A 216 17.65 -3.49 -20.10
C MET A 216 18.19 -3.33 -21.54
N LYS A 217 17.52 -2.58 -22.42
CA LYS A 217 18.02 -2.27 -23.78
C LYS A 217 19.09 -1.18 -23.77
N SER A 218 19.04 -0.25 -22.82
CA SER A 218 19.98 0.88 -22.75
C SER A 218 21.27 0.54 -22.01
N VAL A 219 21.20 -0.33 -20.98
CA VAL A 219 22.37 -0.74 -20.19
C VAL A 219 23.21 -1.77 -20.94
N LYS A 220 24.50 -1.47 -21.12
CA LYS A 220 25.44 -2.36 -21.81
C LYS A 220 25.74 -3.61 -20.99
N GLY A 221 25.80 -4.76 -21.66
CA GLY A 221 26.06 -6.06 -21.04
C GLY A 221 24.84 -6.75 -20.41
N VAL A 222 23.69 -6.07 -20.33
CA VAL A 222 22.45 -6.60 -19.73
C VAL A 222 21.59 -7.37 -20.75
N GLY A 223 21.64 -6.98 -22.01
CA GLY A 223 20.99 -7.69 -23.13
C GLY A 223 21.00 -6.91 -24.45
N GLY A 224 21.11 -5.58 -24.37
CA GLY A 224 21.18 -4.68 -25.52
C GLY A 224 19.86 -4.59 -26.29
N PRO A 225 19.85 -3.99 -27.50
CA PRO A 225 18.60 -3.68 -28.22
C PRO A 225 17.72 -4.89 -28.57
N TRP A 226 18.30 -6.09 -28.59
CA TRP A 226 17.58 -7.35 -28.84
C TRP A 226 17.44 -8.26 -27.61
N LEU A 227 17.81 -7.76 -26.41
CA LEU A 227 17.62 -8.44 -25.13
C LEU A 227 18.16 -9.89 -25.14
N VAL A 228 19.39 -10.05 -25.64
CA VAL A 228 20.07 -11.34 -25.71
C VAL A 228 20.47 -11.75 -24.29
N THR A 229 19.92 -12.86 -23.82
CA THR A 229 20.22 -13.40 -22.48
C THR A 229 21.64 -13.97 -22.45
N ASP A 230 22.43 -13.51 -21.47
CA ASP A 230 23.77 -14.04 -21.18
C ASP A 230 23.75 -14.77 -19.83
N MET A 231 23.78 -16.10 -19.86
CA MET A 231 23.79 -16.93 -18.65
C MET A 231 25.07 -16.77 -17.81
N ARG A 232 26.13 -16.13 -18.34
CA ARG A 232 27.37 -15.85 -17.60
C ARG A 232 27.41 -14.44 -16.99
N ARG A 233 26.36 -13.65 -17.14
CA ARG A 233 26.26 -12.31 -16.54
C ARG A 233 26.20 -12.44 -15.02
N GLY A 234 27.27 -12.01 -14.35
CA GLY A 234 27.38 -12.04 -12.88
C GLY A 234 26.80 -10.81 -12.18
N GLU A 235 26.66 -9.70 -12.89
CA GLU A 235 26.22 -8.40 -12.35
C GLU A 235 24.79 -8.06 -12.83
N THR A 236 24.03 -7.36 -11.99
CA THR A 236 22.69 -6.84 -12.35
C THR A 236 22.80 -5.52 -13.15
N MET A 237 21.73 -5.10 -13.81
CA MET A 237 21.70 -3.77 -14.44
C MET A 237 21.96 -2.62 -13.45
N PHE A 238 21.60 -2.76 -12.17
CA PHE A 238 21.83 -1.75 -11.12
C PHE A 238 23.30 -1.66 -10.68
N GLU A 239 24.01 -2.79 -10.70
CA GLU A 239 25.44 -2.86 -10.38
C GLU A 239 26.29 -2.32 -11.53
N LEU A 240 25.84 -2.56 -12.78
CA LEU A 240 26.49 -2.08 -14.00
C LEU A 240 26.28 -0.58 -14.24
N ASP A 241 25.09 -0.05 -13.93
CA ASP A 241 24.77 1.37 -14.00
C ASP A 241 23.85 1.78 -12.83
N PRO A 242 24.40 2.37 -11.75
CA PRO A 242 23.61 2.81 -10.60
C PRO A 242 22.52 3.84 -10.93
N SER A 243 22.61 4.59 -12.04
CA SER A 243 21.59 5.57 -12.42
C SER A 243 20.27 4.93 -12.86
N VAL A 244 20.27 3.62 -13.08
CA VAL A 244 19.09 2.79 -13.35
C VAL A 244 18.15 2.77 -12.15
N GLN A 245 18.67 2.79 -10.92
CA GLN A 245 17.83 2.84 -9.71
C GLN A 245 16.99 4.11 -9.69
N ASP A 246 17.62 5.29 -9.85
CA ASP A 246 16.90 6.57 -9.94
C ASP A 246 15.91 6.60 -11.11
N ALA A 247 16.18 5.86 -12.20
CA ALA A 247 15.27 5.76 -13.34
C ALA A 247 14.03 4.90 -13.04
N VAL A 248 14.18 3.80 -12.30
CA VAL A 248 13.07 2.99 -11.80
C VAL A 248 12.23 3.82 -10.81
N ASP A 249 12.87 4.54 -9.89
CA ASP A 249 12.15 5.32 -8.87
C ASP A 249 11.33 6.47 -9.48
N ARG A 250 11.89 7.20 -10.46
CA ARG A 250 11.13 8.19 -11.27
C ARG A 250 10.02 7.55 -12.10
N GLY A 251 10.25 6.33 -12.59
CA GLY A 251 9.26 5.55 -13.33
C GLY A 251 8.06 5.19 -12.45
N ILE A 252 8.31 4.71 -11.21
CA ILE A 252 7.27 4.40 -10.22
C ILE A 252 6.47 5.66 -9.86
N GLU A 253 7.16 6.80 -9.70
CA GLU A 253 6.49 8.09 -9.44
C GLU A 253 5.57 8.52 -10.60
N THR A 254 6.00 8.31 -11.85
CA THR A 254 5.28 8.76 -13.06
C THR A 254 4.17 7.81 -13.53
N ASP A 255 4.43 6.50 -13.55
CA ASP A 255 3.52 5.48 -14.11
C ASP A 255 2.73 4.70 -13.04
N GLY A 256 3.21 4.78 -11.79
CA GLY A 256 2.74 3.95 -10.69
C GLY A 256 3.30 2.52 -10.74
N SER A 257 2.83 1.72 -9.80
CA SER A 257 3.23 0.34 -9.55
C SER A 257 2.16 -0.66 -9.98
N ASN A 258 2.62 -1.77 -10.56
CA ASN A 258 1.79 -2.95 -10.84
C ASN A 258 1.63 -3.88 -9.63
N LEU A 259 2.39 -3.70 -8.55
CA LEU A 259 2.31 -4.54 -7.35
C LEU A 259 1.01 -4.25 -6.57
N SER A 260 0.01 -5.13 -6.69
CA SER A 260 -1.28 -4.98 -5.98
C SER A 260 -1.20 -5.31 -4.49
N GLY A 261 -0.18 -6.05 -4.06
CA GLY A 261 0.01 -6.43 -2.68
C GLY A 261 1.17 -7.40 -2.46
N VAL A 262 1.49 -7.67 -1.20
CA VAL A 262 2.56 -8.58 -0.78
C VAL A 262 2.12 -9.48 0.38
N SER A 263 2.72 -10.67 0.45
CA SER A 263 2.62 -11.51 1.64
C SER A 263 3.78 -11.19 2.59
N ALA A 264 3.49 -10.76 3.81
CA ALA A 264 4.51 -10.31 4.77
C ALA A 264 4.11 -10.62 6.22
N ARG A 265 4.93 -10.22 7.19
CA ARG A 265 4.57 -10.31 8.62
C ARG A 265 3.92 -9.00 9.05
N CYS A 266 2.59 -8.98 9.03
CA CYS A 266 1.79 -7.87 9.49
C CYS A 266 0.65 -8.33 10.41
N SER A 267 0.25 -7.43 11.30
CA SER A 267 -0.93 -7.53 12.18
C SER A 267 -1.58 -6.16 12.32
N TRP A 268 -2.87 -6.13 12.65
CA TRP A 268 -3.56 -4.92 13.05
C TRP A 268 -4.33 -5.18 14.34
N GLN A 269 -4.57 -4.14 15.12
CA GLN A 269 -5.41 -4.16 16.30
C GLN A 269 -6.28 -2.91 16.32
N GLU A 270 -7.54 -3.05 16.72
CA GLU A 270 -8.38 -1.93 17.14
C GLU A 270 -7.73 -1.29 18.38
N LYS A 271 -7.42 0.02 18.36
CA LYS A 271 -6.78 0.70 19.49
C LYS A 271 -7.85 1.05 20.53
N LYS A 272 -8.44 0.02 21.14
CA LYS A 272 -9.41 0.18 22.23
C LYS A 272 -8.72 0.85 23.42
N GLN A 273 -9.28 1.96 23.88
CA GLN A 273 -9.09 2.35 25.28
C GLN A 273 -9.72 1.24 26.15
N THR A 274 -8.89 0.42 26.80
CA THR A 274 -9.39 -0.68 27.63
C THR A 274 -9.86 -0.14 28.96
N THR A 275 -11.16 -0.29 29.24
CA THR A 275 -11.68 -0.28 30.61
C THR A 275 -10.91 -1.25 31.50
N PRO A 276 -10.74 -0.94 32.80
CA PRO A 276 -9.96 -1.77 33.71
C PRO A 276 -10.54 -3.18 33.87
N PRO A 277 -9.73 -4.20 34.17
CA PRO A 277 -10.25 -5.46 34.68
C PRO A 277 -10.95 -5.21 36.01
N VAL A 278 -12.18 -5.70 36.16
CA VAL A 278 -12.81 -5.83 37.47
C VAL A 278 -12.08 -6.96 38.22
N GLU A 279 -11.50 -6.64 39.38
CA GLU A 279 -11.00 -7.66 40.30
C GLU A 279 -12.18 -8.48 40.84
N ASP A 280 -12.28 -9.74 40.44
CA ASP A 280 -12.86 -10.77 41.31
C ASP A 280 -12.35 -12.18 40.95
N SER A 281 -11.95 -12.93 41.98
CA SER A 281 -11.41 -14.31 41.97
C SER A 281 -10.12 -14.59 41.18
N GLU A 282 -9.02 -14.76 41.93
CA GLU A 282 -7.93 -15.66 41.54
C GLU A 282 -8.47 -17.12 41.43
N GLU A 283 -7.77 -17.98 40.66
CA GLU A 283 -8.08 -19.40 40.40
C GLU A 283 -9.25 -19.75 39.45
N ALA A 284 -9.21 -19.29 38.18
CA ALA A 284 -9.52 -20.15 37.01
C ALA A 284 -9.36 -19.43 35.64
N ASP A 285 -8.15 -19.36 35.07
CA ASP A 285 -7.98 -19.19 33.59
C ASP A 285 -6.56 -19.54 33.07
N LEU A 286 -6.01 -20.67 33.54
CA LEU A 286 -5.08 -21.46 32.72
C LEU A 286 -5.93 -22.53 32.03
N GLU A 287 -5.94 -22.53 30.69
CA GLU A 287 -6.78 -23.35 29.78
C GLU A 287 -8.19 -22.84 29.45
N ARG A 288 -8.29 -21.72 28.72
CA ARG A 288 -9.31 -21.59 27.66
C ARG A 288 -8.66 -21.29 26.32
N GLY A 289 -8.78 -22.26 25.41
CA GLY A 289 -8.02 -22.28 24.17
C GLY A 289 -8.54 -21.32 23.11
N PHE A 290 -7.61 -20.87 22.25
CA PHE A 290 -7.93 -20.51 20.87
C PHE A 290 -8.82 -21.59 20.26
N ALA A 291 -9.86 -21.18 19.53
CA ALA A 291 -10.75 -22.10 18.82
C ALA A 291 -9.95 -22.88 17.75
N GLN A 292 -9.46 -24.06 18.12
CA GLN A 292 -8.82 -24.97 17.17
C GLN A 292 -9.89 -25.55 16.24
N ILE A 293 -9.91 -25.05 15.02
CA ILE A 293 -10.59 -25.65 13.87
C ILE A 293 -10.24 -27.15 13.83
N SER A 294 -11.26 -28.01 13.74
CA SER A 294 -11.06 -29.45 13.85
C SER A 294 -10.20 -30.00 12.71
N VAL A 295 -9.62 -31.18 12.92
CA VAL A 295 -8.83 -31.86 11.88
C VAL A 295 -9.67 -32.10 10.61
N GLN A 296 -10.98 -32.32 10.75
CA GLN A 296 -11.90 -32.52 9.62
C GLN A 296 -12.15 -31.22 8.83
N GLU A 297 -12.30 -30.08 9.50
CA GLU A 297 -12.42 -28.77 8.85
C GLU A 297 -11.09 -28.34 8.20
N SER A 298 -9.94 -28.61 8.86
CA SER A 298 -8.61 -28.41 8.27
C SER A 298 -8.40 -29.27 7.01
N GLU A 299 -8.90 -30.51 6.99
CA GLU A 299 -8.88 -31.35 5.79
C GLU A 299 -9.88 -30.89 4.71
N GLN A 300 -11.05 -30.36 5.08
CA GLN A 300 -11.98 -29.74 4.11
C GLN A 300 -11.37 -28.50 3.46
N ILE A 301 -10.75 -27.61 4.23
CA ILE A 301 -10.06 -26.42 3.70
C ILE A 301 -8.88 -26.84 2.78
N LYS A 302 -8.09 -27.84 3.19
CA LYS A 302 -7.04 -28.44 2.33
C LYS A 302 -7.60 -29.12 1.08
N ALA A 303 -8.79 -29.73 1.14
CA ALA A 303 -9.44 -30.35 -0.01
C ALA A 303 -9.98 -29.30 -1.01
N THR A 304 -10.51 -28.18 -0.51
CA THR A 304 -10.93 -27.04 -1.34
C THR A 304 -9.72 -26.38 -2.02
N LEU A 305 -8.61 -26.17 -1.29
CA LEU A 305 -7.36 -25.66 -1.86
C LEU A 305 -6.71 -26.65 -2.84
N LYS A 306 -6.77 -27.96 -2.61
CA LYS A 306 -6.32 -28.98 -3.59
C LYS A 306 -7.20 -29.05 -4.84
N LYS A 307 -8.50 -28.77 -4.74
CA LYS A 307 -9.39 -28.65 -5.92
C LYS A 307 -9.04 -27.45 -6.80
N GLY A 308 -8.39 -26.42 -6.25
CA GLY A 308 -7.78 -25.34 -7.03
C GLY A 308 -6.43 -25.68 -7.68
N LEU A 309 -5.88 -26.88 -7.46
CA LEU A 309 -4.53 -27.26 -7.90
C LEU A 309 -4.41 -28.64 -8.59
N ILE A 310 -5.48 -29.45 -8.65
CA ILE A 310 -5.47 -30.75 -9.35
C ILE A 310 -6.78 -30.97 -10.12
N GLY A 311 -6.80 -30.53 -11.38
CA GLY A 311 -7.89 -30.73 -12.34
C GLY A 311 -7.92 -32.11 -13.01
N THR A 312 -7.80 -33.22 -12.27
CA THR A 312 -7.96 -34.56 -12.87
C THR A 312 -9.44 -34.89 -13.10
N LYS A 313 -10.00 -34.52 -14.26
CA LYS A 313 -11.29 -35.06 -14.72
C LYS A 313 -11.08 -36.42 -15.41
N ALA A 314 -11.76 -37.44 -14.90
CA ALA A 314 -11.84 -38.73 -15.55
C ALA A 314 -12.76 -38.67 -16.79
N VAL A 315 -12.41 -39.46 -17.82
CA VAL A 315 -13.20 -39.68 -19.04
C VAL A 315 -14.53 -40.37 -18.74
N LEU A 316 -15.62 -40.00 -19.45
CA LEU A 316 -16.75 -40.85 -19.94
C LEU A 316 -17.87 -39.97 -20.59
N PRO A 317 -18.83 -40.50 -21.39
CA PRO A 317 -18.80 -40.50 -22.86
C PRO A 317 -19.91 -39.60 -23.51
N PRO A 318 -20.04 -39.52 -24.86
CA PRO A 318 -20.78 -38.40 -25.50
C PRO A 318 -22.29 -38.63 -25.68
N ILE A 319 -23.05 -37.53 -25.70
CA ILE A 319 -24.45 -37.49 -26.15
C ILE A 319 -24.57 -36.50 -27.32
N ARG A 320 -25.29 -36.90 -28.37
CA ARG A 320 -25.46 -36.15 -29.63
C ARG A 320 -26.62 -35.13 -29.59
N PRO A 321 -26.64 -34.14 -30.48
CA PRO A 321 -27.42 -32.91 -30.31
C PRO A 321 -28.86 -33.01 -30.85
N ASN A 322 -29.69 -32.04 -30.48
CA ASN A 322 -30.89 -31.68 -31.23
C ASN A 322 -31.05 -30.16 -31.34
N SER A 323 -31.21 -29.72 -32.61
CA SER A 323 -31.68 -28.42 -33.12
C SER A 323 -32.70 -27.67 -32.25
N SER A 324 -32.72 -26.33 -32.20
CA SER A 324 -33.05 -25.46 -33.35
C SER A 324 -33.06 -23.96 -32.99
N ASN A 325 -32.83 -23.07 -33.98
CA ASN A 325 -33.34 -21.69 -34.22
C ASN A 325 -33.73 -20.76 -33.02
N GLN A 326 -33.52 -19.43 -33.03
CA GLN A 326 -33.60 -18.47 -34.15
C GLN A 326 -33.06 -17.04 -33.77
N TYR A 327 -32.52 -16.29 -34.74
CA TYR A 327 -32.44 -14.80 -34.92
C TYR A 327 -32.88 -13.86 -33.76
N TYR A 328 -32.18 -12.77 -33.36
CA TYR A 328 -31.34 -11.73 -34.03
C TYR A 328 -30.20 -11.25 -33.08
N GLY A 329 -29.28 -10.30 -33.38
CA GLY A 329 -28.92 -9.54 -34.60
C GLY A 329 -28.80 -8.00 -34.42
N MET A 330 -27.72 -7.36 -34.96
CA MET A 330 -27.33 -5.91 -34.93
C MET A 330 -26.90 -5.32 -33.55
N ASP A 331 -25.94 -4.38 -33.44
CA ASP A 331 -24.81 -3.97 -34.30
C ASP A 331 -23.81 -3.05 -33.53
N GLN A 332 -22.54 -3.02 -33.94
CA GLN A 332 -21.52 -1.94 -33.76
C GLN A 332 -20.85 -1.58 -32.39
N ASN A 333 -19.52 -1.40 -32.51
CA ASN A 333 -18.59 -0.51 -31.76
C ASN A 333 -18.42 -0.61 -30.24
N GLU A 334 -17.35 -1.27 -29.83
CA GLU A 334 -16.39 -0.85 -28.78
C GLU A 334 -15.04 -1.51 -29.15
N GLY A 335 -13.88 -0.87 -29.10
CA GLY A 335 -13.42 -0.01 -28.02
C GLY A 335 -12.74 -0.90 -27.00
N THR A 336 -11.46 -1.24 -27.18
CA THR A 336 -10.71 -2.13 -26.29
C THR A 336 -10.42 -1.46 -24.95
N SER A 337 -11.46 -1.33 -24.14
CA SER A 337 -11.40 -0.91 -22.76
C SER A 337 -10.69 -2.01 -21.94
N ARG A 338 -9.76 -1.60 -21.08
CA ARG A 338 -9.18 -2.50 -20.08
C ARG A 338 -10.30 -2.90 -19.12
N LYS A 339 -10.62 -4.19 -19.03
CA LYS A 339 -11.40 -4.69 -17.89
C LYS A 339 -10.57 -4.49 -16.62
N GLU A 340 -10.94 -3.50 -15.83
CA GLU A 340 -10.45 -3.37 -14.45
C GLU A 340 -10.88 -4.61 -13.66
N SER A 341 -9.97 -5.13 -12.82
CA SER A 341 -10.15 -6.44 -12.20
C SER A 341 -11.06 -6.36 -10.96
N TYR A 342 -12.36 -6.25 -11.21
CA TYR A 342 -13.42 -6.55 -10.24
C TYR A 342 -14.56 -7.31 -10.94
N ASP A 343 -14.43 -8.63 -10.97
CA ASP A 343 -15.52 -9.55 -11.32
C ASP A 343 -15.61 -10.60 -10.19
N SER A 344 -16.01 -10.16 -8.99
CA SER A 344 -16.26 -11.01 -7.82
C SER A 344 -17.60 -11.75 -7.95
N ASN A 345 -17.81 -12.41 -9.08
CA ASN A 345 -18.96 -13.26 -9.34
C ASN A 345 -18.73 -14.65 -8.71
N MET A 346 -19.07 -14.77 -7.42
CA MET A 346 -19.35 -16.08 -6.83
C MET A 346 -20.52 -16.72 -7.58
N ASN A 347 -20.30 -17.92 -8.14
CA ASN A 347 -21.31 -18.66 -8.90
C ASN A 347 -22.63 -18.79 -8.10
N SER A 348 -23.71 -18.28 -8.67
CA SER A 348 -25.05 -18.21 -8.07
C SER A 348 -25.78 -19.56 -7.92
N GLU A 349 -25.06 -20.69 -7.97
CA GLU A 349 -25.60 -22.04 -7.78
C GLU A 349 -25.16 -22.71 -6.46
N ILE A 350 -24.29 -22.08 -5.65
CA ILE A 350 -23.86 -22.61 -4.33
C ILE A 350 -24.56 -21.91 -3.15
N ALA A 351 -25.41 -20.91 -3.41
CA ALA A 351 -26.13 -20.12 -2.41
C ALA A 351 -27.32 -20.84 -1.72
N SER A 352 -27.12 -22.08 -1.24
CA SER A 352 -28.20 -22.87 -0.60
C SER A 352 -27.82 -23.65 0.67
N LEU A 353 -26.56 -23.65 1.13
CA LEU A 353 -26.12 -24.48 2.27
C LEU A 353 -25.02 -23.86 3.17
N GLU A 354 -25.10 -22.57 3.52
CA GLU A 354 -24.32 -22.00 4.65
C GLU A 354 -25.20 -21.09 5.55
N PRO A 355 -24.95 -21.01 6.88
CA PRO A 355 -25.78 -20.22 7.80
C PRO A 355 -25.58 -18.69 7.63
N PRO A 356 -26.60 -17.84 7.88
CA PRO A 356 -26.52 -16.40 7.60
C PRO A 356 -25.74 -15.54 8.62
N GLU A 357 -24.92 -16.15 9.49
CA GLU A 357 -24.22 -15.45 10.59
C GLU A 357 -22.81 -14.96 10.20
N LEU A 358 -22.53 -14.88 8.89
CA LEU A 358 -21.24 -14.49 8.33
C LEU A 358 -21.00 -12.97 8.38
N LEU A 359 -20.23 -12.56 9.40
CA LEU A 359 -19.36 -11.38 9.43
C LEU A 359 -19.99 -10.01 9.08
N GLN A 360 -20.56 -9.35 10.08
CA GLN A 360 -20.88 -7.93 10.00
C GLN A 360 -19.59 -7.07 9.90
N THR A 361 -19.54 -6.15 8.94
CA THR A 361 -18.47 -5.14 8.86
C THR A 361 -18.48 -4.26 10.11
N LYS A 362 -17.34 -4.13 10.77
CA LYS A 362 -17.12 -3.25 11.93
C LYS A 362 -16.33 -2.03 11.49
N TYR A 363 -16.73 -0.86 11.96
CA TYR A 363 -15.99 0.39 11.79
C TYR A 363 -15.21 0.68 13.08
N PHE A 364 -14.11 1.41 12.96
CA PHE A 364 -13.24 1.77 14.09
C PHE A 364 -12.87 3.25 14.00
N GLU A 365 -12.75 3.92 15.15
CA GLU A 365 -12.20 5.27 15.23
C GLU A 365 -10.67 5.27 15.12
N SER A 366 -10.01 4.21 15.60
CA SER A 366 -8.55 4.12 15.57
C SER A 366 -8.03 2.68 15.43
N VAL A 367 -6.97 2.53 14.63
CA VAL A 367 -6.32 1.25 14.31
C VAL A 367 -4.81 1.35 14.48
N HIS A 368 -4.22 0.34 15.12
CA HIS A 368 -2.78 0.18 15.25
C HIS A 368 -2.29 -0.85 14.23
N LEU A 369 -1.57 -0.40 13.21
CA LEU A 369 -0.96 -1.25 12.20
C LEU A 369 0.46 -1.65 12.63
N GLN A 370 0.80 -2.93 12.49
CA GLN A 370 2.09 -3.49 12.86
C GLN A 370 2.70 -4.21 11.67
N PHE A 371 3.95 -3.86 11.36
CA PHE A 371 4.70 -4.38 10.21
C PHE A 371 6.09 -4.86 10.66
N ASN A 372 6.59 -5.94 10.07
CA ASN A 372 8.02 -6.23 10.13
C ASN A 372 8.80 -5.24 9.25
N LEU A 373 10.13 -5.17 9.43
CA LEU A 373 10.99 -4.25 8.69
C LEU A 373 10.80 -4.34 7.16
N GLU A 374 10.71 -5.56 6.62
CA GLU A 374 10.50 -5.82 5.18
C GLU A 374 9.17 -5.21 4.68
N ALA A 375 8.05 -5.44 5.39
CA ALA A 375 6.77 -4.83 5.05
C ALA A 375 6.82 -3.30 5.19
N GLY A 376 7.50 -2.79 6.23
CA GLY A 376 7.75 -1.36 6.43
C GLY A 376 8.44 -0.73 5.23
N THR A 377 9.53 -1.33 4.73
CA THR A 377 10.26 -0.84 3.55
C THR A 377 9.43 -0.81 2.26
N ILE A 378 8.27 -1.50 2.22
CA ILE A 378 7.35 -1.52 1.06
C ILE A 378 6.25 -0.44 1.19
N LEU A 379 6.04 0.16 2.37
CA LEU A 379 5.04 1.23 2.55
C LEU A 379 5.25 2.43 1.60
N PRO A 380 6.47 2.96 1.35
CA PRO A 380 6.67 4.03 0.39
C PRO A 380 6.23 3.66 -1.04
N LEU A 381 6.43 2.41 -1.45
CA LEU A 381 5.95 1.90 -2.74
C LEU A 381 4.43 1.80 -2.80
N ALA A 382 3.80 1.31 -1.73
CA ALA A 382 2.35 1.24 -1.62
C ALA A 382 1.72 2.64 -1.69
N LEU A 383 2.29 3.61 -0.97
CA LEU A 383 1.76 4.97 -0.91
C LEU A 383 2.01 5.74 -2.22
N ARG A 384 3.27 5.89 -2.63
CA ARG A 384 3.66 6.68 -3.83
C ARG A 384 3.32 5.96 -5.14
N GLY A 385 3.53 4.66 -5.22
CA GLY A 385 3.34 3.87 -6.45
C GLY A 385 1.91 3.38 -6.67
N ARG A 386 1.08 3.26 -5.62
CA ARG A 386 -0.30 2.75 -5.77
C ARG A 386 -1.34 3.78 -5.38
N LEU A 387 -1.31 4.26 -4.14
CA LEU A 387 -2.40 5.10 -3.62
C LEU A 387 -2.47 6.45 -4.33
N LYS A 388 -1.33 7.15 -4.52
CA LYS A 388 -1.27 8.36 -5.37
C LYS A 388 -1.69 8.16 -6.84
N HIS A 389 -1.69 6.90 -7.31
CA HIS A 389 -2.15 6.52 -8.65
C HIS A 389 -3.61 6.03 -8.67
N GLY A 390 -4.34 6.25 -7.57
CA GLY A 390 -5.74 5.86 -7.40
C GLY A 390 -5.97 4.35 -7.26
N ARG A 391 -4.96 3.60 -6.83
CA ARG A 391 -4.97 2.12 -6.75
C ARG A 391 -4.77 1.64 -5.30
N HIS A 392 -5.46 0.57 -4.91
CA HIS A 392 -5.29 -0.03 -3.58
C HIS A 392 -3.94 -0.76 -3.41
N PHE A 393 -3.54 -1.08 -2.18
CA PHE A 393 -2.44 -2.01 -1.90
C PHE A 393 -2.74 -2.93 -0.71
N THR A 394 -2.48 -4.24 -0.82
CA THR A 394 -2.80 -5.21 0.24
C THR A 394 -1.57 -5.89 0.84
N PHE A 395 -1.41 -5.79 2.15
CA PHE A 395 -0.51 -6.64 2.93
C PHE A 395 -1.30 -7.85 3.45
N LYS A 396 -0.87 -9.06 3.10
CA LYS A 396 -1.44 -10.31 3.62
C LYS A 396 -0.48 -10.95 4.62
N SER A 397 -0.97 -11.33 5.79
CA SER A 397 -0.13 -11.95 6.82
C SER A 397 0.28 -13.38 6.42
N VAL A 398 1.54 -13.72 6.66
CA VAL A 398 2.07 -15.10 6.45
C VAL A 398 1.86 -16.02 7.65
N ILE A 399 1.36 -15.50 8.78
CA ILE A 399 1.23 -16.24 10.05
C ILE A 399 -0.25 -16.56 10.38
N GLY A 400 -1.20 -15.90 9.73
CA GLY A 400 -2.64 -16.14 9.89
C GLY A 400 -3.47 -15.41 8.85
N ASP A 401 -4.80 -15.41 9.01
CA ASP A 401 -5.76 -14.92 7.99
C ASP A 401 -5.92 -13.39 7.94
N VAL A 402 -5.02 -12.65 8.61
CA VAL A 402 -5.04 -11.19 8.65
C VAL A 402 -4.65 -10.59 7.30
N ALA A 403 -5.42 -9.61 6.83
CA ALA A 403 -5.09 -8.78 5.69
C ALA A 403 -5.34 -7.29 6.01
N ILE A 404 -4.48 -6.41 5.50
CA ILE A 404 -4.60 -4.96 5.61
C ILE A 404 -4.55 -4.40 4.19
N THR A 405 -5.64 -3.80 3.73
CA THR A 405 -5.70 -3.12 2.42
C THR A 405 -5.73 -1.61 2.64
N LEU A 406 -4.72 -0.93 2.14
CA LEU A 406 -4.69 0.54 2.02
C LEU A 406 -5.46 0.95 0.76
N VAL A 407 -6.33 1.94 0.89
CA VAL A 407 -7.30 2.36 -0.14
C VAL A 407 -7.25 3.89 -0.28
N PRO A 408 -7.08 4.45 -1.49
CA PRO A 408 -7.26 5.88 -1.73
C PRO A 408 -8.74 6.18 -2.02
N VAL A 409 -9.15 7.44 -1.81
CA VAL A 409 -10.56 7.92 -1.99
C VAL A 409 -11.16 7.55 -3.36
N SER A 410 -10.35 7.37 -4.40
CA SER A 410 -10.81 7.06 -5.77
C SER A 410 -11.24 5.61 -6.01
N VAL A 411 -10.98 4.67 -5.09
CA VAL A 411 -11.26 3.24 -5.32
C VAL A 411 -12.71 2.89 -4.97
N SER A 412 -13.46 2.44 -5.98
CA SER A 412 -14.82 1.92 -5.81
C SER A 412 -14.85 0.50 -5.24
N GLY A 413 -15.93 0.15 -4.51
CA GLY A 413 -16.15 -1.20 -3.98
C GLY A 413 -15.43 -1.48 -2.65
N ALA A 414 -14.77 -0.48 -2.07
CA ALA A 414 -14.34 -0.49 -0.68
C ALA A 414 -15.54 -0.40 0.28
N PHE A 415 -15.36 -0.88 1.51
CA PHE A 415 -16.34 -0.78 2.60
C PHE A 415 -15.92 0.25 3.67
N VAL A 416 -15.04 1.17 3.28
CA VAL A 416 -14.61 2.37 4.02
C VAL A 416 -14.96 3.61 3.19
N ASP A 417 -15.22 4.71 3.87
CA ASP A 417 -15.57 6.00 3.27
C ASP A 417 -14.87 7.14 4.05
N PRO A 418 -14.85 8.39 3.56
CA PRO A 418 -14.15 9.48 4.25
C PRO A 418 -14.73 9.84 5.63
N GLU A 419 -15.97 9.46 5.95
CA GLU A 419 -16.57 9.64 7.28
C GLU A 419 -16.14 8.51 8.24
N ARG A 420 -15.85 7.32 7.69
CA ARG A 420 -15.44 6.11 8.42
C ARG A 420 -14.25 5.44 7.71
N PRO A 421 -13.03 5.97 7.87
CA PRO A 421 -11.87 5.54 7.09
C PRO A 421 -11.34 4.16 7.50
N TYR A 422 -11.69 3.64 8.67
CA TYR A 422 -11.20 2.35 9.17
C TYR A 422 -12.36 1.37 9.38
N ALA A 423 -12.29 0.22 8.72
CA ALA A 423 -13.27 -0.84 8.89
C ALA A 423 -12.66 -2.23 8.66
N ALA A 424 -13.19 -3.26 9.32
CA ALA A 424 -12.83 -4.65 9.04
C ALA A 424 -14.04 -5.55 8.81
N HIS A 425 -13.85 -6.50 7.91
CA HIS A 425 -14.75 -7.61 7.64
C HIS A 425 -14.06 -8.91 8.08
N GLY A 426 -14.30 -9.33 9.33
CA GLY A 426 -13.53 -10.39 9.98
C GLY A 426 -12.05 -9.97 10.18
N PRO A 427 -11.05 -10.77 9.77
CA PRO A 427 -9.63 -10.45 9.93
C PRO A 427 -9.09 -9.49 8.85
N TRP A 428 -9.90 -9.12 7.86
CA TRP A 428 -9.52 -8.21 6.76
C TRP A 428 -9.89 -6.77 7.09
N LEU A 429 -8.88 -5.93 7.34
CA LEU A 429 -8.99 -4.50 7.54
C LEU A 429 -8.85 -3.74 6.21
N GLN A 430 -9.69 -2.73 5.99
CA GLN A 430 -9.50 -1.66 5.03
C GLN A 430 -9.19 -0.35 5.77
N VAL A 431 -8.23 0.40 5.23
CA VAL A 431 -7.80 1.71 5.73
C VAL A 431 -7.86 2.67 4.54
N LEU A 432 -8.78 3.62 4.59
CA LEU A 432 -8.84 4.72 3.64
C LEU A 432 -7.81 5.78 4.04
N LEU A 433 -7.05 6.27 3.08
CA LEU A 433 -6.12 7.38 3.23
C LEU A 433 -6.44 8.46 2.18
N THR A 434 -6.49 9.71 2.61
CA THR A 434 -6.61 10.88 1.73
C THR A 434 -5.25 11.22 1.10
N ASP A 435 -5.24 12.08 0.07
CA ASP A 435 -3.98 12.54 -0.53
C ASP A 435 -3.07 13.27 0.48
N GLU A 436 -3.66 13.97 1.46
CA GLU A 436 -2.95 14.62 2.57
C GLU A 436 -2.31 13.57 3.51
N ASP A 437 -3.06 12.54 3.92
CA ASP A 437 -2.52 11.43 4.72
C ASP A 437 -1.36 10.72 4.01
N ILE A 438 -1.51 10.47 2.71
CA ILE A 438 -0.50 9.81 1.88
C ILE A 438 0.78 10.65 1.83
N GLU A 439 0.68 11.97 1.74
CA GLU A 439 1.84 12.87 1.76
C GLU A 439 2.50 12.90 3.15
N ASN A 440 1.73 13.11 4.21
CA ASN A 440 2.23 13.12 5.59
C ASN A 440 2.98 11.81 5.94
N ILE A 441 2.39 10.65 5.65
CA ILE A 441 3.02 9.35 5.92
C ILE A 441 4.26 9.14 5.03
N LEU A 442 4.23 9.56 3.75
CA LEU A 442 5.41 9.46 2.89
C LEU A 442 6.61 10.29 3.39
N GLU A 443 6.34 11.44 4.01
CA GLU A 443 7.36 12.30 4.61
C GLU A 443 7.95 11.69 5.88
N ASP A 444 7.11 11.16 6.78
CA ASP A 444 7.54 10.41 7.98
C ASP A 444 8.49 9.25 7.62
N LEU A 445 8.13 8.50 6.57
CA LEU A 445 8.87 7.34 6.10
C LEU A 445 10.21 7.69 5.42
N VAL A 446 10.50 8.96 5.09
CA VAL A 446 11.83 9.37 4.61
C VAL A 446 12.91 9.00 5.64
N THR A 447 12.57 9.05 6.94
CA THR A 447 13.49 8.65 8.03
C THR A 447 13.86 7.17 8.05
N MET A 448 13.26 6.32 7.18
CA MET A 448 13.71 4.94 6.97
C MET A 448 14.81 4.80 5.90
N ASN A 449 15.02 5.82 5.06
CA ASN A 449 16.08 5.81 4.04
C ASN A 449 17.40 6.40 4.53
N GLU A 450 17.41 7.07 5.69
CA GLU A 450 18.62 7.58 6.33
C GLU A 450 19.42 6.41 6.94
N SER A 451 20.43 5.98 6.19
CA SER A 451 21.21 4.77 6.48
C SER A 451 22.25 4.98 7.58
N ASP A 452 21.81 4.94 8.84
CA ASP A 452 22.64 4.52 9.97
C ASP A 452 21.77 3.84 11.05
N ALA A 453 21.74 2.51 11.02
CA ALA A 453 21.13 1.61 12.02
C ALA A 453 19.71 1.99 12.52
N ILE A 454 18.67 1.70 11.72
CA ILE A 454 17.26 1.78 12.14
C ILE A 454 17.04 0.98 13.44
N SER A 455 16.86 1.67 14.56
CA SER A 455 16.55 1.06 15.85
C SER A 455 15.08 0.64 15.90
N LEU A 456 14.83 -0.64 16.10
CA LEU A 456 13.47 -1.19 16.26
C LEU A 456 13.11 -1.34 17.76
N PRO A 457 11.86 -1.07 18.17
CA PRO A 457 10.74 -0.60 17.35
C PRO A 457 10.83 0.88 16.98
N LYS A 458 10.36 1.22 15.78
CA LYS A 458 10.12 2.60 15.32
C LYS A 458 8.61 2.87 15.44
N THR A 459 8.24 4.01 15.99
CA THR A 459 6.85 4.50 16.10
C THR A 459 6.75 5.84 15.39
N PHE A 460 5.59 6.14 14.81
CA PHE A 460 5.26 7.42 14.20
C PHE A 460 4.00 7.95 14.90
N GLU A 461 4.11 9.12 15.55
CA GLU A 461 3.06 9.80 16.30
C GLU A 461 3.44 11.29 16.39
N CYS A 462 2.51 12.20 16.11
CA CYS A 462 2.77 13.63 15.92
C CYS A 462 2.05 14.54 16.93
N HIS A 463 0.94 14.07 17.53
CA HIS A 463 0.01 14.90 18.32
C HIS A 463 0.68 15.79 19.37
N GLY A 464 1.50 15.21 20.26
CA GLY A 464 2.18 15.96 21.32
C GLY A 464 3.22 17.00 20.84
N THR A 465 3.69 16.91 19.59
CA THR A 465 4.59 17.94 19.01
C THR A 465 3.82 19.20 18.65
N ARG A 466 2.57 19.04 18.16
CA ARG A 466 1.66 20.13 17.79
C ARG A 466 1.23 20.94 19.02
N CYS A 467 0.75 20.25 20.06
CA CYS A 467 0.45 20.87 21.36
C CYS A 467 1.67 21.63 21.95
N ALA A 468 2.88 21.07 21.86
CA ALA A 468 4.11 21.75 22.33
C ALA A 468 4.46 23.00 21.51
N GLY A 469 4.11 23.02 20.22
CA GLY A 469 4.26 24.18 19.34
C GLY A 469 3.39 25.36 19.75
N GLU A 470 2.11 25.14 20.08
CA GLU A 470 1.21 26.21 20.55
C GLU A 470 1.74 26.90 21.82
N VAL A 471 2.31 26.12 22.75
CA VAL A 471 2.88 26.68 23.98
C VAL A 471 4.16 27.46 23.69
N ALA A 472 5.10 26.88 22.94
CA ALA A 472 6.51 27.30 22.98
C ALA A 472 7.22 27.40 21.61
N ALA A 473 6.50 27.40 20.48
CA ALA A 473 7.13 27.58 19.17
C ALA A 473 7.94 28.89 19.10
N LYS A 474 9.22 28.75 18.73
CA LYS A 474 10.19 29.84 18.78
C LYS A 474 9.88 30.92 17.74
N ARG A 475 9.68 32.17 18.18
CA ARG A 475 9.54 33.35 17.30
C ARG A 475 10.69 33.48 16.29
N ASP A 476 10.39 34.06 15.14
CA ASP A 476 11.34 34.51 14.12
C ASP A 476 12.29 33.42 13.58
N ASN A 477 11.92 32.14 13.71
CA ASN A 477 12.68 31.02 13.16
C ASN A 477 12.36 30.71 11.68
N GLY A 478 11.29 31.31 11.13
CA GLY A 478 10.82 31.09 9.76
C GLY A 478 10.09 29.77 9.51
N VAL A 479 9.69 29.04 10.56
CA VAL A 479 9.09 27.70 10.46
C VAL A 479 7.57 27.73 10.58
N CYS A 480 7.02 27.99 11.78
CA CYS A 480 5.58 27.89 12.01
C CYS A 480 5.08 28.80 13.14
N GLY A 481 4.79 30.06 12.79
CA GLY A 481 4.21 31.01 13.72
C GLY A 481 5.08 31.27 14.96
N VAL A 482 4.42 31.50 16.09
CA VAL A 482 5.01 31.74 17.40
C VAL A 482 4.08 31.15 18.46
N GLY A 483 4.64 30.45 19.43
CA GLY A 483 3.87 29.90 20.56
C GLY A 483 3.48 31.00 21.53
N VAL A 484 2.36 30.83 22.22
CA VAL A 484 1.79 31.80 23.17
C VAL A 484 2.84 32.23 24.20
N ALA A 485 3.60 31.27 24.74
CA ALA A 485 4.73 31.50 25.65
C ALA A 485 6.06 31.04 25.01
N TYR A 486 6.44 31.63 23.87
CA TYR A 486 7.63 31.26 23.08
C TYR A 486 9.01 31.32 23.80
N GLU A 487 9.12 31.88 25.01
CA GLU A 487 10.34 31.82 25.84
C GLU A 487 10.29 30.72 26.93
N SER A 488 9.16 30.02 27.06
CA SER A 488 8.99 28.88 27.96
C SER A 488 9.81 27.66 27.54
N LYS A 489 9.89 26.66 28.43
CA LYS A 489 10.55 25.38 28.18
C LYS A 489 9.53 24.27 28.25
N VAL A 490 9.58 23.35 27.30
CA VAL A 490 8.70 22.18 27.25
C VAL A 490 9.45 20.94 27.75
N ALA A 491 8.73 20.09 28.50
CA ALA A 491 9.13 18.73 28.84
C ALA A 491 8.13 17.75 28.18
N GLY A 492 8.63 16.83 27.36
CA GLY A 492 7.80 15.80 26.72
C GLY A 492 7.71 14.53 27.57
N ILE A 493 6.51 14.16 28.03
CA ILE A 493 6.26 12.96 28.83
C ILE A 493 5.48 11.95 27.98
N ARG A 494 6.14 10.86 27.57
CA ARG A 494 5.55 9.84 26.67
C ARG A 494 4.76 8.80 27.46
N MET A 495 3.46 9.07 27.66
CA MET A 495 2.56 8.23 28.46
C MET A 495 1.72 7.26 27.60
N LEU A 496 1.05 7.76 26.55
CA LEU A 496 -0.02 7.05 25.83
C LEU A 496 0.43 5.92 24.88
N ASP A 497 1.73 5.80 24.61
CA ASP A 497 2.31 4.81 23.68
C ASP A 497 2.67 3.47 24.34
N GLN A 498 2.16 3.20 25.54
CA GLN A 498 2.41 1.95 26.26
C GLN A 498 1.39 0.87 25.85
N PRO A 499 1.78 -0.42 25.78
CA PRO A 499 0.88 -1.53 25.43
C PRO A 499 -0.23 -1.79 26.47
N TYR A 500 -0.16 -1.13 27.63
CA TYR A 500 -1.19 -1.07 28.65
C TYR A 500 -1.04 0.25 29.41
N MET A 501 -2.15 0.97 29.59
CA MET A 501 -2.23 2.10 30.51
C MET A 501 -2.58 1.61 31.91
N THR A 502 -1.97 2.21 32.93
CA THR A 502 -2.22 1.86 34.34
C THR A 502 -2.14 3.11 35.21
N ASP A 503 -2.87 3.11 36.32
CA ASP A 503 -2.85 4.12 37.40
C ASP A 503 -1.41 4.53 37.79
N LEU A 504 -0.47 3.58 37.79
CA LEU A 504 0.93 3.87 38.13
C LEU A 504 1.69 4.61 37.01
N ILE A 505 1.39 4.35 35.74
CA ILE A 505 2.00 5.05 34.59
C ILE A 505 1.50 6.49 34.52
N GLU A 506 0.19 6.69 34.70
CA GLU A 506 -0.45 8.00 34.83
C GLU A 506 0.10 8.78 36.03
N ALA A 507 0.12 8.18 37.23
CA ALA A 507 0.65 8.80 38.44
C ALA A 507 2.12 9.23 38.31
N ASN A 508 2.96 8.37 37.71
CA ASN A 508 4.36 8.70 37.45
C ASN A 508 4.51 9.85 36.44
N SER A 509 3.56 10.00 35.52
CA SER A 509 3.55 11.08 34.52
C SER A 509 3.07 12.40 35.12
N MET A 510 1.98 12.39 35.88
CA MET A 510 1.42 13.56 36.56
C MET A 510 2.27 14.04 37.74
N GLY A 511 3.10 13.15 38.31
CA GLY A 511 4.07 13.45 39.37
C GLY A 511 5.52 13.58 38.87
N HIS A 512 5.76 13.77 37.57
CA HIS A 512 7.11 13.83 37.02
C HIS A 512 7.77 15.21 37.23
N GLU A 513 8.84 15.27 38.04
CA GLU A 513 9.61 16.50 38.28
C GLU A 513 8.75 17.73 38.69
N PRO A 514 7.88 17.61 39.73
CA PRO A 514 6.88 18.63 40.09
C PRO A 514 7.46 19.96 40.59
N ASN A 515 8.78 20.02 40.82
CA ASN A 515 9.51 21.23 41.21
C ASN A 515 10.28 21.90 40.05
N LEU A 516 10.23 21.30 38.86
CA LEU A 516 10.84 21.77 37.62
C LEU A 516 9.79 22.06 36.53
N ILE A 517 8.73 21.27 36.48
CA ILE A 517 7.54 21.52 35.65
C ILE A 517 6.58 22.40 36.46
N ASP A 518 6.19 23.56 35.93
CA ASP A 518 5.19 24.43 36.55
C ASP A 518 3.76 24.02 36.17
N ILE A 519 3.53 23.80 34.87
CA ILE A 519 2.23 23.52 34.26
C ILE A 519 2.29 22.18 33.53
N TYR A 520 1.31 21.31 33.76
CA TYR A 520 1.05 20.11 32.97
C TYR A 520 -0.13 20.40 32.04
N SER A 521 0.05 20.23 30.74
CA SER A 521 -1.01 20.30 29.74
C SER A 521 -1.36 18.88 29.29
N ALA A 522 -2.64 18.53 29.33
CA ALA A 522 -3.14 17.21 28.95
C ALA A 522 -4.34 17.33 28.02
N SER A 523 -4.31 16.53 26.95
CA SER A 523 -5.36 16.47 25.93
C SER A 523 -5.69 15.00 25.66
N TRP A 524 -6.09 14.31 26.73
CA TRP A 524 -6.48 12.91 26.76
C TRP A 524 -7.44 12.67 27.93
N GLY A 525 -8.41 11.79 27.76
CA GLY A 525 -9.42 11.44 28.76
C GLY A 525 -9.92 10.01 28.55
N PRO A 526 -11.12 9.68 29.08
CA PRO A 526 -11.89 8.50 28.70
C PRO A 526 -12.26 8.47 27.20
N THR A 527 -13.15 7.55 26.80
CA THR A 527 -13.67 7.52 25.42
C THR A 527 -14.81 8.51 25.25
N ASP A 528 -14.67 9.44 24.31
CA ASP A 528 -15.68 10.41 23.86
C ASP A 528 -16.84 9.71 23.09
N ASP A 529 -17.57 8.81 23.76
CA ASP A 529 -18.64 7.97 23.18
C ASP A 529 -20.05 8.22 23.75
N GLY A 530 -20.23 9.20 24.64
CA GLY A 530 -21.50 9.52 25.31
C GLY A 530 -21.94 8.50 26.37
N LYS A 531 -21.07 7.54 26.74
CA LYS A 531 -21.41 6.40 27.62
C LYS A 531 -20.31 6.02 28.61
N THR A 532 -19.07 6.35 28.31
CA THR A 532 -17.90 6.01 29.14
C THR A 532 -17.70 7.02 30.26
N VAL A 533 -17.68 6.55 31.51
CA VAL A 533 -17.40 7.37 32.69
C VAL A 533 -16.20 6.75 33.41
N ASP A 534 -15.05 7.42 33.37
CA ASP A 534 -13.83 7.03 34.09
C ASP A 534 -13.04 8.27 34.53
N GLY A 535 -11.97 8.10 35.30
CA GLY A 535 -11.18 9.22 35.80
C GLY A 535 -9.92 8.82 36.56
N PRO A 536 -9.22 9.77 37.21
CA PRO A 536 -7.97 9.51 37.90
C PRO A 536 -8.15 8.51 39.04
N ARG A 537 -7.46 7.37 38.92
CA ARG A 537 -7.43 6.31 39.94
C ARG A 537 -6.60 6.73 41.16
N ASN A 538 -6.51 5.83 42.13
CA ASN A 538 -6.02 6.13 43.48
C ASN A 538 -4.55 6.57 43.54
N ALA A 539 -3.70 6.21 42.58
CA ALA A 539 -2.32 6.72 42.49
C ALA A 539 -2.27 8.04 41.71
N THR A 540 -2.94 8.12 40.55
CA THR A 540 -2.99 9.33 39.69
C THR A 540 -3.58 10.51 40.46
N MET A 541 -4.70 10.32 41.13
CA MET A 541 -5.32 11.34 41.97
C MET A 541 -4.41 11.78 43.13
N ARG A 542 -3.64 10.87 43.72
CA ARG A 542 -2.64 11.21 44.74
C ARG A 542 -1.48 12.03 44.16
N ALA A 543 -1.00 11.69 42.96
CA ALA A 543 0.05 12.45 42.28
C ALA A 543 -0.41 13.87 41.94
N ILE A 544 -1.61 14.04 41.38
CA ILE A 544 -2.22 15.35 41.08
C ILE A 544 -2.40 16.17 42.36
N VAL A 545 -3.01 15.59 43.41
CA VAL A 545 -3.21 16.28 44.69
C VAL A 545 -1.87 16.67 45.33
N GLN A 546 -0.85 15.81 45.25
CA GLN A 546 0.49 16.15 45.75
C GLN A 546 1.13 17.28 44.91
N GLY A 547 1.02 17.24 43.58
CA GLY A 547 1.49 18.31 42.70
C GLY A 547 0.83 19.66 43.03
N VAL A 548 -0.50 19.71 43.16
CA VAL A 548 -1.23 20.95 43.49
C VAL A 548 -0.90 21.51 44.88
N ASN A 549 -0.47 20.69 45.85
CA ASN A 549 -0.16 21.15 47.22
C ASN A 549 1.34 21.36 47.50
N GLU A 550 2.22 20.57 46.89
CA GLU A 550 3.66 20.53 47.20
C GLU A 550 4.56 20.91 46.00
N GLY A 551 4.02 20.86 44.79
CA GLY A 551 4.70 21.22 43.56
C GLY A 551 5.13 22.68 43.49
N ARG A 552 5.96 23.02 42.49
CA ARG A 552 6.55 24.36 42.30
C ARG A 552 7.18 24.91 43.60
N ARG A 553 7.80 24.02 44.40
CA ARG A 553 8.41 24.30 45.71
C ARG A 553 7.41 24.79 46.78
N GLY A 554 6.18 24.28 46.73
CA GLY A 554 5.08 24.66 47.62
C GLY A 554 4.17 25.77 47.09
N LEU A 555 4.24 26.11 45.80
CA LEU A 555 3.29 27.01 45.12
C LEU A 555 2.15 26.25 44.40
N GLY A 556 2.29 24.94 44.24
CA GLY A 556 1.29 24.07 43.61
C GLY A 556 1.35 24.06 42.09
N ASN A 557 1.53 22.88 41.50
CA ASN A 557 1.44 22.66 40.05
C ASN A 557 0.05 23.04 39.52
N ILE A 558 0.02 23.44 38.26
CA ILE A 558 -1.21 23.70 37.51
C ILE A 558 -1.41 22.54 36.54
N TYR A 559 -2.60 21.95 36.54
CA TYR A 559 -2.98 20.89 35.60
C TYR A 559 -4.08 21.44 34.68
N VAL A 560 -3.76 21.60 33.40
CA VAL A 560 -4.68 22.08 32.36
C VAL A 560 -5.16 20.87 31.56
N TRP A 561 -6.46 20.75 31.38
CA TRP A 561 -7.09 19.61 30.71
C TRP A 561 -7.97 20.07 29.56
N ALA A 562 -7.94 19.36 28.44
CA ALA A 562 -8.95 19.46 27.39
C ALA A 562 -10.31 19.00 27.93
N SER A 563 -11.42 19.58 27.46
CA SER A 563 -12.77 19.20 27.89
C SER A 563 -13.43 18.06 27.10
N GLY A 564 -12.76 17.52 26.08
CA GLY A 564 -13.29 16.45 25.22
C GLY A 564 -13.78 16.96 23.85
N ASP A 565 -13.78 16.08 22.84
CA ASP A 565 -14.14 16.36 21.45
C ASP A 565 -15.39 15.53 20.99
N GLY A 566 -16.15 14.93 21.93
CA GLY A 566 -17.33 14.08 21.68
C GLY A 566 -18.60 14.80 21.19
N GLY A 567 -18.63 16.13 21.22
CA GLY A 567 -19.70 16.95 20.68
C GLY A 567 -21.04 16.82 21.42
N ALA A 568 -22.14 17.07 20.70
CA ALA A 568 -23.47 17.28 21.29
C ALA A 568 -24.15 16.03 21.89
N ASP A 569 -23.62 14.83 21.62
CA ASP A 569 -24.11 13.57 22.19
C ASP A 569 -23.25 13.09 23.39
N ASP A 570 -22.22 13.85 23.80
CA ASP A 570 -21.38 13.60 24.97
C ASP A 570 -21.38 14.78 25.98
N ASP A 571 -20.84 14.54 27.18
CA ASP A 571 -20.83 15.46 28.31
C ASP A 571 -19.55 15.25 29.14
N CYS A 572 -18.69 16.28 29.15
CA CYS A 572 -17.38 16.29 29.84
C CYS A 572 -17.44 15.90 31.32
N ASN A 573 -18.62 15.99 31.96
CA ASN A 573 -18.77 15.64 33.38
C ASN A 573 -18.62 14.12 33.58
N CYS A 574 -18.61 13.34 32.49
CA CYS A 574 -18.22 11.93 32.43
C CYS A 574 -16.69 11.72 32.48
N ASP A 575 -15.89 12.73 32.10
CA ASP A 575 -14.44 12.73 32.30
C ASP A 575 -14.08 13.22 33.71
N GLY A 576 -13.69 12.27 34.57
CA GLY A 576 -13.22 12.55 35.92
C GLY A 576 -11.88 13.32 36.00
N TYR A 577 -11.16 13.49 34.90
CA TYR A 577 -9.99 14.39 34.80
C TYR A 577 -10.43 15.83 34.52
N ALA A 578 -11.23 16.08 33.48
CA ALA A 578 -11.79 17.40 33.18
C ALA A 578 -12.74 17.92 34.28
N ALA A 579 -13.53 17.05 34.91
CA ALA A 579 -14.41 17.39 36.02
C ALA A 579 -13.71 17.42 37.41
N SER A 580 -12.40 17.18 37.47
CA SER A 580 -11.66 17.17 38.74
C SER A 580 -11.53 18.58 39.31
N MET A 581 -11.81 18.75 40.60
CA MET A 581 -11.53 20.01 41.30
C MET A 581 -10.01 20.35 41.37
N TRP A 582 -9.11 19.49 40.91
CA TRP A 582 -7.66 19.74 40.94
C TRP A 582 -7.09 20.20 39.59
N THR A 583 -7.88 20.12 38.52
CA THR A 583 -7.52 20.53 37.16
C THR A 583 -8.21 21.86 36.79
N ILE A 584 -7.88 22.40 35.61
CA ILE A 584 -8.56 23.50 34.95
C ILE A 584 -8.95 22.97 33.57
N SER A 585 -10.23 22.70 33.34
CA SER A 585 -10.74 22.25 32.05
C SER A 585 -10.96 23.44 31.11
N ILE A 586 -10.49 23.28 29.88
CA ILE A 586 -10.47 24.27 28.81
C ILE A 586 -11.22 23.69 27.62
N ASN A 587 -12.24 24.42 27.18
CA ASN A 587 -13.01 24.09 25.99
C ASN A 587 -12.53 24.90 24.78
N SER A 588 -13.09 24.60 23.62
CA SER A 588 -12.76 25.24 22.36
C SER A 588 -13.65 26.47 22.08
N ALA A 589 -13.18 27.27 21.14
CA ALA A 589 -13.93 28.33 20.48
C ALA A 589 -13.48 28.42 19.02
N ILE A 590 -14.43 28.63 18.12
CA ILE A 590 -14.11 28.94 16.72
C ILE A 590 -13.80 30.43 16.54
N ASN A 591 -13.12 30.79 15.44
CA ASN A 591 -12.61 32.14 15.17
C ASN A 591 -13.64 33.30 15.12
N ASN A 592 -14.93 33.03 15.25
CA ASN A 592 -16.00 34.02 15.42
C ASN A 592 -16.52 34.14 16.87
N GLY A 593 -15.97 33.37 17.81
CA GLY A 593 -16.35 33.36 19.23
C GLY A 593 -17.52 32.41 19.58
N GLU A 594 -17.99 31.60 18.63
CA GLU A 594 -18.99 30.56 18.89
C GLU A 594 -18.32 29.25 19.36
N ASN A 595 -19.10 28.33 19.93
CA ASN A 595 -18.65 26.97 20.25
C ASN A 595 -18.30 26.20 18.97
N ALA A 596 -17.29 25.32 19.02
CA ALA A 596 -17.03 24.40 17.93
C ALA A 596 -18.03 23.22 17.95
N HIS A 597 -18.14 22.51 16.83
CA HIS A 597 -19.15 21.46 16.64
C HIS A 597 -18.83 20.15 17.39
N TYR A 598 -17.59 19.98 17.83
CA TYR A 598 -17.10 18.89 18.66
C TYR A 598 -17.10 19.24 20.16
N ASP A 599 -17.50 20.45 20.56
CA ASP A 599 -17.51 20.86 21.97
C ASP A 599 -18.53 20.05 22.76
N GLU A 600 -18.08 19.47 23.86
CA GLU A 600 -18.96 18.79 24.82
C GLU A 600 -19.67 19.79 25.74
N SER A 601 -20.89 19.45 26.13
CA SER A 601 -21.63 20.25 27.12
C SER A 601 -21.03 20.02 28.50
N CYS A 602 -20.55 21.09 29.14
CA CYS A 602 -19.63 20.95 30.27
C CYS A 602 -19.94 21.91 31.42
N SER A 603 -20.12 21.38 32.64
CA SER A 603 -20.34 22.21 33.84
C SER A 603 -19.06 22.53 34.61
N SER A 604 -17.98 21.79 34.32
CA SER A 604 -16.65 22.00 34.89
C SER A 604 -15.79 22.96 34.07
N THR A 605 -16.06 23.16 32.77
CA THR A 605 -15.31 24.08 31.90
C THR A 605 -15.22 25.46 32.53
N LEU A 606 -13.99 25.96 32.68
CA LEU A 606 -13.73 27.25 33.29
C LEU A 606 -13.40 28.35 32.27
N ALA A 607 -12.94 28.00 31.08
CA ALA A 607 -12.66 28.94 29.99
C ALA A 607 -12.66 28.23 28.63
N SER A 608 -12.73 29.01 27.55
CA SER A 608 -12.46 28.55 26.19
C SER A 608 -11.29 29.32 25.56
N THR A 609 -10.56 28.66 24.66
CA THR A 609 -9.51 29.26 23.80
C THR A 609 -9.70 28.81 22.35
N PHE A 610 -8.95 29.38 21.40
CA PHE A 610 -9.21 29.13 19.99
C PHE A 610 -8.73 27.75 19.56
N SER A 611 -9.47 27.10 18.65
CA SER A 611 -9.04 25.81 18.09
C SER A 611 -9.36 25.60 16.61
N ASN A 612 -10.28 26.36 16.00
CA ASN A 612 -10.69 26.14 14.60
C ASN A 612 -11.32 27.39 13.94
N GLY A 613 -11.42 27.39 12.61
CA GLY A 613 -11.99 28.45 11.78
C GLY A 613 -13.42 28.16 11.31
N ALA A 614 -14.37 29.03 11.66
CA ALA A 614 -15.82 28.81 11.51
C ALA A 614 -16.37 28.57 10.08
N LYS A 615 -15.56 28.74 9.03
CA LYS A 615 -16.02 28.71 7.62
C LYS A 615 -15.37 27.65 6.74
N ASP A 616 -14.29 27.03 7.21
CA ASP A 616 -13.53 26.04 6.46
C ASP A 616 -12.99 25.00 7.46
N PRO A 617 -13.49 23.74 7.44
CA PRO A 617 -13.01 22.67 8.32
C PRO A 617 -11.51 22.42 8.25
N HIS A 618 -10.82 22.88 7.20
CA HIS A 618 -9.37 22.77 7.03
C HIS A 618 -8.58 23.94 7.66
N THR A 619 -9.22 24.85 8.41
CA THR A 619 -8.56 26.00 9.05
C THR A 619 -8.41 25.81 10.56
N GLY A 620 -7.40 25.02 10.97
CA GLY A 620 -7.02 24.84 12.37
C GLY A 620 -6.03 25.91 12.88
N VAL A 621 -5.50 25.68 14.08
CA VAL A 621 -4.38 26.43 14.66
C VAL A 621 -3.09 26.11 13.89
N ALA A 622 -2.29 27.15 13.65
CA ALA A 622 -0.99 27.02 12.98
C ALA A 622 0.11 26.73 14.00
N THR A 623 0.65 25.50 13.98
CA THR A 623 1.58 25.02 15.00
C THR A 623 2.70 24.13 14.45
N THR A 624 3.79 24.00 15.21
CA THR A 624 4.97 23.22 14.82
C THR A 624 4.62 21.74 14.68
N ASP A 625 5.07 21.13 13.59
CA ASP A 625 4.95 19.69 13.36
C ASP A 625 6.33 19.00 13.36
N LEU A 626 6.33 17.68 13.25
CA LEU A 626 7.54 16.85 13.22
C LEU A 626 8.56 17.36 12.18
N TYR A 627 9.83 17.12 12.48
CA TYR A 627 10.98 17.45 11.62
C TYR A 627 11.14 18.95 11.27
N GLY A 628 10.58 19.84 12.09
CA GLY A 628 10.70 21.29 11.89
C GLY A 628 9.79 21.82 10.79
N LYS A 629 8.59 21.25 10.69
CA LYS A 629 7.53 21.68 9.77
C LYS A 629 6.44 22.49 10.50
N CYS A 630 5.42 22.85 9.73
CA CYS A 630 4.28 23.63 10.16
C CYS A 630 3.00 22.93 9.71
N THR A 631 2.08 22.66 10.63
CA THR A 631 0.69 22.35 10.29
C THR A 631 -0.18 23.62 10.44
N LYS A 632 -1.31 23.64 9.75
CA LYS A 632 -2.37 24.66 9.85
C LYS A 632 -3.75 24.04 10.09
N THR A 633 -3.78 22.75 10.43
CA THR A 633 -4.98 21.91 10.52
C THR A 633 -5.12 21.26 11.90
N HIS A 634 -4.26 21.61 12.87
CA HIS A 634 -4.41 21.13 14.26
C HIS A 634 -5.62 21.81 14.91
N SER A 635 -6.50 21.02 15.54
CA SER A 635 -7.79 21.50 16.05
C SER A 635 -8.28 20.62 17.21
N GLY A 636 -9.54 20.79 17.62
CA GLY A 636 -10.09 20.15 18.82
C GLY A 636 -9.71 20.88 20.09
N THR A 637 -10.24 20.43 21.23
CA THR A 637 -9.79 20.83 22.57
C THR A 637 -8.32 20.47 22.83
N SER A 638 -7.76 19.56 22.00
CA SER A 638 -6.32 19.30 21.83
C SER A 638 -5.48 20.50 21.35
N ALA A 639 -6.08 21.54 20.76
CA ALA A 639 -5.44 22.83 20.46
C ALA A 639 -5.74 23.90 21.55
N ALA A 640 -6.93 23.83 22.15
CA ALA A 640 -7.36 24.80 23.15
C ALA A 640 -6.56 24.70 24.48
N ALA A 641 -6.42 23.50 25.04
CA ALA A 641 -5.74 23.31 26.32
C ALA A 641 -4.25 23.74 26.30
N PRO A 642 -3.45 23.46 25.26
CA PRO A 642 -2.10 24.00 25.13
C PRO A 642 -2.04 25.53 25.00
N GLU A 643 -2.94 26.17 24.25
CA GLU A 643 -3.01 27.64 24.19
C GLU A 643 -3.23 28.23 25.59
N ALA A 644 -4.19 27.70 26.36
CA ALA A 644 -4.45 28.12 27.74
C ALA A 644 -3.26 27.87 28.68
N ALA A 645 -2.56 26.73 28.54
CA ALA A 645 -1.33 26.47 29.27
C ALA A 645 -0.23 27.50 28.94
N GLY A 646 -0.16 27.96 27.68
CA GLY A 646 0.69 29.08 27.26
C GLY A 646 0.30 30.40 27.92
N VAL A 647 -1.00 30.74 27.99
CA VAL A 647 -1.48 31.94 28.69
C VAL A 647 -1.14 31.88 30.18
N PHE A 648 -1.30 30.74 30.84
CA PHE A 648 -0.90 30.56 32.24
C PHE A 648 0.62 30.66 32.43
N ALA A 649 1.43 30.21 31.47
CA ALA A 649 2.88 30.39 31.51
C ALA A 649 3.28 31.88 31.42
N LEU A 650 2.63 32.67 30.57
CA LEU A 650 2.80 34.13 30.53
C LEU A 650 2.36 34.80 31.84
N ALA A 651 1.23 34.37 32.41
CA ALA A 651 0.77 34.87 33.71
C ALA A 651 1.77 34.56 34.82
N LEU A 652 2.40 33.37 34.83
CA LEU A 652 3.42 33.03 35.80
C LEU A 652 4.76 33.76 35.60
N ASP A 653 5.12 34.23 34.40
CA ASP A 653 6.35 35.03 34.22
C ASP A 653 6.24 36.41 34.88
N ALA A 654 5.03 37.00 34.88
CA ALA A 654 4.76 38.29 35.49
C ALA A 654 5.08 38.30 36.99
N LYS A 655 6.08 39.10 37.38
CA LYS A 655 6.73 39.07 38.71
C LYS A 655 5.79 39.24 39.90
N ASP A 656 4.69 39.96 39.72
CA ASP A 656 3.73 40.25 40.78
C ASP A 656 2.78 39.06 41.06
N VAL A 657 2.72 38.06 40.17
CA VAL A 657 1.78 36.93 40.19
C VAL A 657 2.44 35.55 40.08
N GLN A 658 3.78 35.47 40.16
CA GLN A 658 4.54 34.20 40.25
C GLN A 658 4.06 33.25 41.37
N HIS A 659 3.43 33.79 42.41
CA HIS A 659 2.92 33.07 43.57
C HIS A 659 1.51 32.49 43.38
N LEU A 660 0.82 32.74 42.27
CA LEU A 660 -0.53 32.23 42.03
C LEU A 660 -0.54 30.70 42.04
N THR A 661 -1.51 30.18 42.80
CA THR A 661 -1.85 28.77 42.92
C THR A 661 -3.03 28.43 41.97
N ARG A 662 -3.33 27.13 41.76
CA ARG A 662 -4.53 26.71 40.99
C ARG A 662 -5.82 27.40 41.48
N PRO A 663 -6.12 27.47 42.80
CA PRO A 663 -7.24 28.28 43.30
C PRO A 663 -7.25 29.75 42.90
N ASP A 664 -6.10 30.42 42.89
CA ASP A 664 -6.06 31.84 42.56
C ASP A 664 -6.32 32.06 41.07
N LEU A 665 -5.74 31.23 40.20
CA LEU A 665 -6.02 31.28 38.76
C LEU A 665 -7.50 31.00 38.44
N GLN A 666 -8.12 29.99 39.05
CA GLN A 666 -9.55 29.75 38.87
C GLN A 666 -10.40 30.91 39.38
N ALA A 667 -10.02 31.55 40.49
CA ALA A 667 -10.72 32.71 41.01
C ALA A 667 -10.60 33.92 40.08
N GLU A 668 -9.42 34.18 39.51
CA GLU A 668 -9.22 35.26 38.53
C GLU A 668 -10.01 35.03 37.23
N ILE A 669 -10.03 33.80 36.69
CA ILE A 669 -10.86 33.43 35.53
C ILE A 669 -12.35 33.72 35.82
N LEU A 670 -12.87 33.18 36.93
CA LEU A 670 -14.27 33.36 37.32
C LEU A 670 -14.63 34.82 37.64
N LEU A 671 -13.68 35.62 38.15
CA LEU A 671 -13.85 37.05 38.38
C LEU A 671 -13.85 37.85 37.08
N TYR A 672 -13.05 37.44 36.09
CA TYR A 672 -13.01 38.07 34.77
C TYR A 672 -14.31 37.80 34.02
N ASP A 673 -14.75 36.54 33.94
CA ASP A 673 -16.04 36.17 33.33
C ASP A 673 -17.23 36.84 34.04
N ALA A 674 -17.22 36.89 35.38
CA ALA A 674 -18.25 37.60 36.13
C ALA A 674 -18.26 39.11 35.83
N LYS A 675 -17.10 39.75 35.56
CA LYS A 675 -17.04 41.15 35.13
C LYS A 675 -17.57 41.33 33.70
N VAL A 676 -17.19 40.47 32.76
CA VAL A 676 -17.68 40.51 31.38
C VAL A 676 -19.21 40.34 31.36
N ALA A 677 -19.74 39.35 32.08
CA ALA A 677 -21.18 39.14 32.20
C ALA A 677 -21.92 40.30 32.91
N PHE A 678 -21.31 40.93 33.93
CA PHE A 678 -21.90 42.13 34.56
C PHE A 678 -21.92 43.34 33.61
N LEU A 679 -20.87 43.52 32.80
CA LEU A 679 -20.79 44.57 31.80
C LEU A 679 -21.86 44.37 30.73
N GLU A 680 -22.05 43.16 30.20
CA GLU A 680 -23.16 42.89 29.26
C GLU A 680 -24.54 43.19 29.87
N TYR A 681 -24.74 42.93 31.16
CA TYR A 681 -26.02 43.17 31.83
C TYR A 681 -26.33 44.68 32.01
N GLU A 682 -25.35 45.50 32.40
CA GLU A 682 -25.53 46.96 32.51
C GLU A 682 -25.63 47.66 31.14
N TRP A 683 -25.04 47.09 30.08
CA TRP A 683 -25.05 47.69 28.73
C TRP A 683 -26.36 47.54 27.97
N SER A 684 -27.34 46.82 28.52
CA SER A 684 -28.69 46.66 27.96
C SER A 684 -29.56 47.94 27.93
N GLY A 685 -29.03 49.10 28.39
CA GLY A 685 -29.81 50.31 28.65
C GLY A 685 -29.41 51.62 27.96
N LEU A 686 -28.31 51.69 27.20
CA LEU A 686 -27.81 52.97 26.61
C LEU A 686 -27.33 52.85 25.15
N ASP A 687 -27.31 53.99 24.46
CA ASP A 687 -27.29 54.13 22.99
C ASP A 687 -26.02 53.57 22.31
N GLN A 688 -26.22 52.83 21.21
CA GLN A 688 -25.31 51.81 20.68
C GLN A 688 -24.33 52.37 19.62
N SER A 689 -23.79 53.58 19.83
CA SER A 689 -23.13 54.36 18.76
C SER A 689 -21.68 54.82 19.00
N LEU A 690 -20.98 54.28 20.01
CA LEU A 690 -19.65 54.82 20.40
C LEU A 690 -18.50 53.83 20.65
N PHE A 691 -18.70 52.51 20.66
CA PHE A 691 -17.61 51.53 20.70
C PHE A 691 -17.87 50.36 19.75
N ASP A 692 -17.27 50.44 18.58
CA ASP A 692 -17.21 49.37 17.59
C ASP A 692 -15.75 48.89 17.49
N LEU A 693 -15.47 47.69 17.98
CA LEU A 693 -14.19 47.00 17.83
C LEU A 693 -14.26 45.88 16.77
N SER A 694 -15.23 45.97 15.84
CA SER A 694 -15.35 45.07 14.68
C SER A 694 -14.73 45.64 13.40
N SER A 695 -13.56 46.31 13.50
CA SER A 695 -12.79 46.67 12.31
C SER A 695 -11.28 46.82 12.56
N GLY A 696 -10.46 45.98 11.90
CA GLY A 696 -9.03 46.27 11.73
C GLY A 696 -8.01 45.13 11.81
N CYS A 697 -8.15 44.06 11.02
CA CYS A 697 -6.99 43.21 10.66
C CYS A 697 -7.10 42.67 9.22
N GLY A 698 -7.18 43.60 8.26
CA GLY A 698 -6.87 43.36 6.86
C GLY A 698 -5.60 44.14 6.50
N GLU A 699 -4.66 43.47 5.82
CA GLU A 699 -3.39 44.03 5.29
C GLU A 699 -2.43 44.69 6.31
N TRP A 700 -1.41 43.94 6.74
CA TRP A 700 -0.14 44.52 7.21
C TRP A 700 1.02 44.07 6.33
N GLY A 701 1.34 44.91 5.35
CA GLY A 701 2.60 44.81 4.60
C GLY A 701 3.72 45.59 5.30
N LEU A 702 4.89 44.96 5.42
CA LEU A 702 6.21 45.58 5.51
C LEU A 702 6.37 46.87 6.36
N GLY A 703 6.77 46.68 7.62
CA GLY A 703 7.88 47.46 8.18
C GLY A 703 7.61 48.38 9.38
N GLN A 704 8.58 48.35 10.29
CA GLN A 704 8.85 49.26 11.41
C GLN A 704 8.01 49.14 12.70
N ASP A 705 8.70 48.68 13.73
CA ASP A 705 8.77 49.25 15.08
C ASP A 705 7.47 49.40 15.88
N MET A 706 7.23 48.42 16.77
CA MET A 706 6.42 48.60 17.97
C MET A 706 7.14 48.03 19.20
N GLU A 707 8.04 48.84 19.76
CA GLU A 707 8.32 48.80 21.19
C GLU A 707 7.06 49.24 21.97
N ASP A 708 7.02 48.90 23.26
CA ASP A 708 6.11 49.44 24.28
C ASP A 708 4.64 48.95 24.26
N CYS A 709 4.46 47.67 24.61
CA CYS A 709 3.22 47.13 25.19
C CYS A 709 3.43 46.60 26.63
N SER A 710 4.28 47.28 27.41
CA SER A 710 4.50 46.98 28.83
C SER A 710 3.94 48.06 29.76
N SER A 711 2.61 48.22 29.82
CA SER A 711 1.92 48.71 31.03
C SER A 711 0.39 48.67 30.91
N LYS A 712 -0.25 48.34 32.06
CA LYS A 712 -1.71 48.36 32.36
C LYS A 712 -2.47 47.06 32.13
N ILE A 713 -2.23 46.10 33.03
CA ILE A 713 -3.34 45.36 33.64
C ILE A 713 -3.80 46.19 34.83
N SER A 714 -5.09 46.55 34.88
CA SER A 714 -5.71 47.21 36.03
C SER A 714 -7.12 46.66 36.24
N LEU A 715 -7.15 45.50 36.91
CA LEU A 715 -8.30 44.79 37.50
C LEU A 715 -9.57 44.68 36.64
#